data_AF-A0AAV1P7P4-F1
#
_entry.id   AF-A0AAV1P7P4-F1
#
_cell.length_a   1.000
_cell.length_b   1.000
_cell.length_c   1.000
_cell.angle_alpha   90.00
_cell.angle_beta   90.00
_cell.angle_gamma   90.00
#
_symmetry.space_group_name_H-M   'P 1'
#
loop_
_entity.id
_entity.type
_entity.pdbx_description
1 polymer ?
#
loop_
_entity_poly.entity_id
_entity_poly.type
_entity_poly.pdbx_seq_one_letter_code
_entity_poly.pdbx_strand_id
1 'polypeptide(L)'
;MSLFKARDWWSAALGEGEEFDQGCICVGDVDNSGTGHDKVVVGSYMGMLRIFFPHTGKSSEPGQGAAEAQLLEVQLQNAIIQVEVGKFVSCSELLHLAVLHPRKLSVYSVSGTAGNVEHGDQYQLKLVYEHNLQRTACNMTYGTFGGVTGHHSLCIQSMDGMLMFFEQDSYSFGRFLPGFLLPGPLIYNPRTDSFLTVSSARQLESYKYETLAVATEAESRQDPDMPLKTGGKRLMPDWTLVLGEQALDLSIPSFSHSSSSIFVLGERNFYCLRDNGMIRFMKKLEFNPSCFLPYASVIDGATNLLLGNHTNMLLVYQDVTLKWAAQLPFVPVAVRVANFPDLKGVVVSLSSDGHLLCSYMGTDPSFFSMPKVDAREADYEQVDAEMKKLQRFIREATKTQDILPQTDAEEDLTVTAIVSPIMDDPSQALITDINGLPVHSVTVQVKVKASCIVQSSKLTVGVQPPLAVTQDQFVLEPMGVGSSTVVAFSAFLNGRYPPADLTGDITLSYNSPTGVPRVLQARFSLPLALVSVPASPTKTTKFKITVDTNQPPVDLNSIFPEFSAKSEDKDGNSLAFQFLSGAKVTVLASKTSQRYRIQSDSFEDMWLVVKELVQRFDLHFPKLGVKDFKKSFSGPIPLQEYFLSVDHHFQLRVSAQQYQDLLSERAVQFRAIQRRLLTRFKDKTPAPLQNLDTLLDATYSQVMALAEAAEENRALLEEAFVRLRSATHLLVLLMTLWQGLTPDQSAILEATLLPLLQDTPQLGWEESCDAAVSHLLRSCLSRSPKDQATSLAQAGGPVLGLPRDTARLKKHITLMCDRIGKGGRLTLASEANVQVPAQVQNLAAPGGVETIAEVTGDGEEPDLPPETTKFIKKKQPSKKVKKDKDSKEKKEVSKEPSESSVKEEAGGAGETVKEAKKEKKESSKEKKESKSSKEPKDEAKKESKKESSSTSSSSKEKKESSKEKKKDKEKEGKETGKESGDKKVAKKSSVKVKEKKKETEAAEA
;
A
#
# COMPACT_ATOMS: atom_id res chain seq x y z
N MET A 1 -23.05 -33.58 -14.13
CA MET A 1 -22.41 -32.25 -14.02
C MET A 1 -22.93 -31.35 -15.15
N SER A 2 -24.10 -30.73 -15.02
CA SER A 2 -24.68 -29.88 -16.08
C SER A 2 -25.34 -28.59 -15.61
N LEU A 3 -25.77 -28.51 -14.34
CA LEU A 3 -26.42 -27.32 -13.78
C LEU A 3 -25.66 -26.02 -14.09
N PHE A 4 -26.41 -24.99 -14.52
CA PHE A 4 -25.91 -23.67 -14.89
C PHE A 4 -24.84 -23.67 -15.99
N LYS A 5 -24.86 -24.65 -16.89
CA LYS A 5 -24.08 -24.64 -18.15
C LYS A 5 -25.00 -24.75 -19.35
N ALA A 6 -24.70 -24.03 -20.42
CA ALA A 6 -25.23 -24.34 -21.73
C ALA A 6 -24.65 -25.70 -22.15
N ARG A 7 -25.53 -26.62 -22.54
CA ARG A 7 -25.14 -27.93 -23.05
C ARG A 7 -25.15 -27.92 -24.56
N ASP A 8 -24.04 -28.38 -25.12
CA ASP A 8 -23.92 -28.61 -26.54
C ASP A 8 -24.93 -29.69 -27.00
N TRP A 9 -25.53 -29.44 -28.15
CA TRP A 9 -26.43 -30.34 -28.88
C TRP A 9 -25.95 -30.49 -30.32
N TRP A 10 -25.45 -29.40 -30.91
CA TRP A 10 -24.65 -29.39 -32.13
C TRP A 10 -23.76 -28.14 -32.14
N SER A 11 -22.49 -28.29 -32.52
CA SER A 11 -21.54 -27.18 -32.62
C SER A 11 -20.60 -27.31 -33.83
N ALA A 12 -20.13 -26.16 -34.32
CA ALA A 12 -19.18 -26.04 -35.42
C ALA A 12 -18.24 -24.84 -35.21
N ALA A 13 -17.06 -24.88 -35.84
CA ALA A 13 -16.17 -23.74 -35.99
C ALA A 13 -16.18 -23.32 -37.47
N LEU A 14 -16.48 -22.05 -37.74
CA LEU A 14 -16.73 -21.53 -39.09
C LEU A 14 -15.48 -20.86 -39.68
N GLY A 15 -14.65 -21.67 -40.33
CA GLY A 15 -13.43 -21.24 -41.01
C GLY A 15 -12.25 -20.97 -40.06
N GLU A 16 -11.16 -20.44 -40.62
CA GLU A 16 -9.97 -20.01 -39.88
C GLU A 16 -9.72 -18.52 -40.11
N GLY A 17 -9.78 -17.71 -39.04
CA GLY A 17 -9.56 -16.27 -39.12
C GLY A 17 -10.72 -15.45 -39.74
N GLU A 18 -11.91 -16.03 -39.85
CA GLU A 18 -13.12 -15.29 -40.22
C GLU A 18 -13.65 -14.43 -39.06
N GLU A 19 -14.29 -13.31 -39.36
CA GLU A 19 -14.90 -12.39 -38.38
C GLU A 19 -16.43 -12.28 -38.58
N PHE A 20 -17.17 -12.19 -37.46
CA PHE A 20 -18.64 -12.16 -37.42
C PHE A 20 -19.17 -11.15 -36.40
N ASP A 21 -20.35 -10.57 -36.68
CA ASP A 21 -21.03 -9.55 -35.87
C ASP A 21 -22.55 -9.84 -35.72
N GLN A 22 -23.30 -9.00 -35.00
CA GLN A 22 -24.69 -9.24 -34.60
C GLN A 22 -25.69 -9.45 -35.77
N GLY A 23 -25.37 -8.88 -36.95
CA GLY A 23 -26.13 -9.05 -38.19
C GLY A 23 -25.81 -10.32 -38.99
N CYS A 24 -24.73 -11.04 -38.64
CA CYS A 24 -24.20 -12.15 -39.41
C CYS A 24 -25.03 -13.45 -39.30
N ILE A 25 -25.99 -13.55 -38.36
CA ILE A 25 -26.82 -14.76 -38.16
C ILE A 25 -28.32 -14.51 -38.27
N CYS A 26 -28.96 -15.31 -39.12
CA CYS A 26 -30.41 -15.41 -39.27
C CYS A 26 -30.88 -16.85 -39.07
N VAL A 27 -32.16 -17.03 -38.72
CA VAL A 27 -32.79 -18.32 -38.44
C VAL A 27 -34.18 -18.33 -39.06
N GLY A 28 -34.52 -19.36 -39.85
CA GLY A 28 -35.85 -19.52 -40.46
C GLY A 28 -35.93 -20.59 -41.56
N ASP A 29 -37.13 -20.82 -42.09
CA ASP A 29 -37.43 -21.79 -43.16
C ASP A 29 -37.04 -21.24 -44.56
N VAL A 30 -35.73 -20.97 -44.75
CA VAL A 30 -35.16 -20.23 -45.90
C VAL A 30 -35.25 -20.97 -47.25
N ASP A 31 -35.24 -22.29 -47.22
CA ASP A 31 -35.48 -23.20 -48.34
C ASP A 31 -36.98 -23.46 -48.61
N ASN A 32 -37.86 -22.95 -47.74
CA ASN A 32 -39.32 -23.09 -47.80
C ASN A 32 -39.79 -24.55 -47.81
N SER A 33 -39.18 -25.41 -46.99
CA SER A 33 -39.49 -26.85 -46.99
C SER A 33 -40.90 -27.18 -46.48
N GLY A 34 -41.61 -26.21 -45.88
CA GLY A 34 -43.01 -26.34 -45.44
C GLY A 34 -43.19 -27.23 -44.21
N THR A 35 -42.10 -27.74 -43.65
CA THR A 35 -42.07 -28.53 -42.41
C THR A 35 -42.12 -27.65 -41.16
N GLY A 36 -41.86 -26.34 -41.29
CA GLY A 36 -41.81 -25.42 -40.15
C GLY A 36 -40.60 -25.64 -39.23
N HIS A 37 -39.52 -26.22 -39.77
CA HIS A 37 -38.23 -26.33 -39.10
C HIS A 37 -37.27 -25.25 -39.58
N ASP A 38 -36.61 -24.62 -38.64
CA ASP A 38 -35.69 -23.51 -38.90
C ASP A 38 -34.32 -24.00 -39.38
N LYS A 39 -33.69 -23.23 -40.27
CA LYS A 39 -32.31 -23.42 -40.72
C LYS A 39 -31.48 -22.25 -40.23
N VAL A 40 -30.21 -22.49 -39.90
CA VAL A 40 -29.29 -21.46 -39.41
C VAL A 40 -28.48 -20.92 -40.58
N VAL A 41 -28.64 -19.64 -40.91
CA VAL A 41 -27.87 -18.97 -41.95
C VAL A 41 -26.80 -18.10 -41.29
N VAL A 42 -25.54 -18.25 -41.70
CA VAL A 42 -24.42 -17.43 -41.24
C VAL A 42 -23.67 -16.80 -42.42
N GLY A 43 -23.48 -15.49 -42.37
CA GLY A 43 -22.70 -14.72 -43.35
C GLY A 43 -21.46 -14.08 -42.71
N SER A 44 -20.30 -14.24 -43.37
CA SER A 44 -18.98 -13.83 -42.87
C SER A 44 -18.51 -12.50 -43.45
N TYR A 45 -17.68 -11.76 -42.69
CA TYR A 45 -16.96 -10.60 -43.21
C TYR A 45 -15.95 -10.96 -44.32
N MET A 46 -15.56 -12.23 -44.46
CA MET A 46 -14.78 -12.72 -45.62
C MET A 46 -15.64 -13.03 -46.86
N GLY A 47 -16.97 -12.86 -46.78
CA GLY A 47 -17.90 -13.10 -47.88
C GLY A 47 -18.43 -14.54 -47.98
N MET A 48 -18.04 -15.42 -47.06
CA MET A 48 -18.57 -16.79 -46.97
C MET A 48 -20.01 -16.78 -46.44
N LEU A 49 -20.94 -17.38 -47.18
CA LEU A 49 -22.32 -17.61 -46.78
C LEU A 49 -22.55 -19.11 -46.58
N ARG A 50 -23.02 -19.51 -45.40
CA ARG A 50 -23.27 -20.90 -45.02
C ARG A 50 -24.70 -21.08 -44.52
N ILE A 51 -25.34 -22.19 -44.87
CA ILE A 51 -26.65 -22.59 -44.32
C ILE A 51 -26.54 -23.98 -43.72
N PHE A 52 -26.97 -24.10 -42.45
CA PHE A 52 -26.96 -25.35 -41.69
C PHE A 52 -28.37 -25.80 -41.34
N PHE A 53 -28.57 -27.11 -41.32
CA PHE A 53 -29.73 -27.78 -40.74
C PHE A 53 -29.23 -28.83 -39.72
N PRO A 54 -28.91 -28.41 -38.49
CA PRO A 54 -28.44 -29.30 -37.43
C PRO A 54 -29.40 -30.44 -37.12
N HIS A 55 -28.88 -31.67 -37.16
CA HIS A 55 -29.56 -32.90 -36.74
C HIS A 55 -28.63 -33.73 -35.85
N THR A 56 -29.20 -34.64 -35.05
CA THR A 56 -28.41 -35.51 -34.17
C THR A 56 -27.82 -36.71 -34.92
N GLY A 57 -26.68 -36.50 -35.59
CA GLY A 57 -25.85 -37.59 -36.12
C GLY A 57 -25.41 -38.56 -35.01
N LYS A 58 -25.29 -39.86 -35.33
CA LYS A 58 -24.93 -40.91 -34.36
C LYS A 58 -23.40 -41.14 -34.23
N SER A 59 -22.59 -40.25 -34.79
CA SER A 59 -21.12 -40.30 -34.77
C SER A 59 -20.57 -39.68 -33.48
N SER A 60 -19.80 -40.46 -32.71
CA SER A 60 -19.25 -40.04 -31.42
C SER A 60 -17.88 -39.34 -31.51
N GLU A 61 -17.52 -38.82 -32.69
CA GLU A 61 -16.24 -38.11 -32.92
C GLU A 61 -16.47 -36.60 -33.10
N PRO A 62 -15.83 -35.74 -32.28
CA PRO A 62 -15.98 -34.30 -32.39
C PRO A 62 -15.35 -33.76 -33.68
N GLY A 63 -16.18 -33.35 -34.63
CA GLY A 63 -15.79 -32.68 -35.87
C GLY A 63 -16.55 -33.16 -37.12
N GLN A 64 -16.94 -34.44 -37.21
CA GLN A 64 -17.56 -34.98 -38.43
C GLN A 64 -19.02 -34.51 -38.63
N GLY A 65 -19.79 -34.35 -37.54
CA GLY A 65 -21.20 -33.94 -37.60
C GLY A 65 -21.47 -32.50 -38.09
N ALA A 66 -20.44 -31.71 -38.39
CA ALA A 66 -20.60 -30.40 -39.03
C ALA A 66 -20.82 -30.50 -40.55
N ALA A 67 -20.24 -31.51 -41.20
CA ALA A 67 -20.30 -31.66 -42.67
C ALA A 67 -21.65 -32.20 -43.15
N GLU A 68 -22.27 -33.12 -42.42
CA GLU A 68 -23.61 -33.67 -42.73
C GLU A 68 -24.70 -32.61 -42.55
N ALA A 69 -24.53 -31.72 -41.57
CA ALA A 69 -25.50 -30.66 -41.25
C ALA A 69 -25.38 -29.40 -42.14
N GLN A 70 -24.41 -29.32 -43.06
CA GLN A 70 -24.21 -28.14 -43.92
C GLN A 70 -24.94 -28.31 -45.26
N LEU A 71 -26.00 -27.53 -45.47
CA LEU A 71 -26.82 -27.58 -46.69
C LEU A 71 -26.13 -26.89 -47.88
N LEU A 72 -25.50 -25.73 -47.66
CA LEU A 72 -24.69 -25.04 -48.66
C LEU A 72 -23.63 -24.16 -48.02
N GLU A 73 -22.54 -23.95 -48.77
CA GLU A 73 -21.46 -23.02 -48.49
C GLU A 73 -21.05 -22.33 -49.81
N VAL A 74 -21.07 -20.99 -49.84
CA VAL A 74 -20.83 -20.18 -51.04
C VAL A 74 -19.97 -18.97 -50.70
N GLN A 75 -18.82 -18.85 -51.36
CA GLN A 75 -17.99 -17.65 -51.34
C GLN A 75 -18.60 -16.57 -52.24
N LEU A 76 -19.13 -15.51 -51.63
CA LEU A 76 -19.50 -14.27 -52.33
C LEU A 76 -18.27 -13.35 -52.44
N GLN A 77 -18.24 -12.48 -53.46
CA GLN A 77 -17.08 -11.62 -53.76
C GLN A 77 -16.83 -10.49 -52.75
N ASN A 78 -17.79 -10.20 -51.87
CA ASN A 78 -17.77 -9.07 -50.94
C ASN A 78 -18.15 -9.54 -49.52
N ALA A 79 -17.58 -8.88 -48.51
CA ALA A 79 -17.97 -9.02 -47.10
C ALA A 79 -19.49 -8.98 -46.91
N ILE A 80 -20.02 -9.81 -46.01
CA ILE A 80 -21.45 -9.85 -45.65
C ILE A 80 -21.63 -9.13 -44.32
N ILE A 81 -22.29 -7.98 -44.33
CA ILE A 81 -22.58 -7.16 -43.13
C ILE A 81 -23.76 -7.74 -42.34
N GLN A 82 -24.83 -8.10 -43.05
CA GLN A 82 -26.08 -8.54 -42.43
C GLN A 82 -26.82 -9.50 -43.35
N VAL A 83 -27.50 -10.48 -42.75
CA VAL A 83 -28.31 -11.48 -43.45
C VAL A 83 -29.71 -11.52 -42.83
N GLU A 84 -30.75 -11.47 -43.67
CA GLU A 84 -32.15 -11.51 -43.24
C GLU A 84 -32.98 -12.44 -44.13
N VAL A 85 -34.02 -13.07 -43.54
CA VAL A 85 -34.95 -13.97 -44.23
C VAL A 85 -36.35 -13.36 -44.20
N GLY A 86 -36.99 -13.22 -45.36
CA GLY A 86 -38.27 -12.50 -45.48
C GLY A 86 -38.93 -12.57 -46.86
N LYS A 87 -40.15 -12.04 -46.98
CA LYS A 87 -40.93 -12.05 -48.23
C LYS A 87 -40.49 -10.93 -49.18
N PHE A 88 -39.25 -10.99 -49.66
CA PHE A 88 -38.59 -9.91 -50.41
C PHE A 88 -38.90 -9.87 -51.92
N VAL A 89 -39.82 -10.69 -52.43
CA VAL A 89 -40.15 -10.78 -53.87
C VAL A 89 -41.64 -10.55 -54.08
N SER A 90 -41.99 -9.61 -54.95
CA SER A 90 -43.36 -9.22 -55.24
C SER A 90 -44.18 -10.39 -55.78
N CYS A 91 -45.44 -10.48 -55.35
CA CYS A 91 -46.37 -11.58 -55.68
C CYS A 91 -45.90 -13.00 -55.29
N SER A 92 -44.85 -13.15 -54.48
CA SER A 92 -44.43 -14.44 -53.91
C SER A 92 -44.62 -14.44 -52.39
N GLU A 93 -45.26 -15.50 -51.89
CA GLU A 93 -45.40 -15.71 -50.45
C GLU A 93 -44.19 -16.38 -49.80
N LEU A 94 -43.20 -16.82 -50.60
CA LEU A 94 -42.02 -17.54 -50.14
C LEU A 94 -41.03 -16.62 -49.41
N LEU A 95 -40.31 -17.21 -48.46
CA LEU A 95 -39.16 -16.60 -47.81
C LEU A 95 -37.95 -16.61 -48.77
N HIS A 96 -37.26 -15.48 -48.81
CA HIS A 96 -36.07 -15.24 -49.61
C HIS A 96 -34.96 -14.71 -48.70
N LEU A 97 -33.71 -14.86 -49.14
CA LEU A 97 -32.53 -14.48 -48.38
C LEU A 97 -31.97 -13.14 -48.87
N ALA A 98 -32.08 -12.10 -48.05
CA ALA A 98 -31.43 -10.81 -48.30
C ALA A 98 -30.02 -10.81 -47.70
N VAL A 99 -29.03 -10.49 -48.52
CA VAL A 99 -27.61 -10.42 -48.13
C VAL A 99 -27.10 -9.00 -48.38
N LEU A 100 -26.72 -8.32 -47.29
CA LEU A 100 -26.18 -6.97 -47.33
C LEU A 100 -24.65 -7.01 -47.41
N HIS A 101 -24.09 -6.35 -48.41
CA HIS A 101 -22.67 -6.07 -48.56
C HIS A 101 -22.43 -4.55 -48.43
N PRO A 102 -21.17 -4.09 -48.18
CA PRO A 102 -20.87 -2.67 -48.00
C PRO A 102 -21.38 -1.73 -49.10
N ARG A 103 -21.51 -2.20 -50.35
CA ARG A 103 -21.92 -1.40 -51.51
C ARG A 103 -23.03 -2.04 -52.35
N LYS A 104 -23.67 -3.11 -51.85
CA LYS A 104 -24.53 -3.99 -52.65
C LYS A 104 -25.56 -4.69 -51.78
N LEU A 105 -26.82 -4.76 -52.21
CA LEU A 105 -27.83 -5.64 -51.62
C LEU A 105 -28.18 -6.70 -52.67
N SER A 106 -28.01 -7.98 -52.34
CA SER A 106 -28.34 -9.10 -53.22
C SER A 106 -29.43 -9.96 -52.57
N VAL A 107 -30.50 -10.27 -53.30
CA VAL A 107 -31.60 -11.09 -52.81
C VAL A 107 -31.63 -12.42 -53.56
N TYR A 108 -31.56 -13.51 -52.79
CA TYR A 108 -31.43 -14.87 -53.30
C TYR A 108 -32.65 -15.73 -52.93
N SER A 109 -33.01 -16.64 -53.84
CA SER A 109 -33.86 -17.79 -53.56
C SER A 109 -32.96 -18.98 -53.26
N VAL A 110 -33.17 -19.63 -52.11
CA VAL A 110 -32.59 -20.94 -51.80
C VAL A 110 -33.57 -22.01 -52.26
N SER A 111 -33.10 -23.07 -52.90
CA SER A 111 -33.93 -24.24 -53.20
C SER A 111 -33.11 -25.53 -53.13
N GLY A 112 -33.56 -26.48 -52.32
CA GLY A 112 -33.03 -27.85 -52.33
C GLY A 112 -33.66 -28.68 -53.46
N THR A 113 -32.84 -29.49 -54.13
CA THR A 113 -33.28 -30.55 -55.05
C THR A 113 -32.93 -31.88 -54.43
N ALA A 114 -33.92 -32.68 -54.04
CA ALA A 114 -33.71 -33.95 -53.36
C ALA A 114 -33.00 -34.98 -54.26
N GLY A 115 -32.03 -35.68 -53.69
CA GLY A 115 -31.31 -36.77 -54.33
C GLY A 115 -31.96 -38.13 -54.13
N ASN A 116 -31.41 -39.16 -54.78
CA ASN A 116 -31.82 -40.56 -54.56
C ASN A 116 -31.19 -41.21 -53.30
N VAL A 117 -30.35 -40.46 -52.56
CA VAL A 117 -29.59 -40.85 -51.37
C VAL A 117 -29.41 -39.60 -50.51
N GLU A 118 -29.30 -39.72 -49.18
CA GLU A 118 -29.23 -38.59 -48.24
C GLU A 118 -28.07 -37.60 -48.52
N HIS A 119 -26.90 -38.08 -49.00
CA HIS A 119 -25.80 -37.22 -49.45
C HIS A 119 -25.93 -36.70 -50.91
N GLY A 120 -27.10 -36.88 -51.53
CA GLY A 120 -27.39 -36.51 -52.92
C GLY A 120 -28.20 -35.22 -53.08
N ASP A 121 -28.67 -34.63 -51.98
CA ASP A 121 -29.45 -33.39 -51.99
C ASP A 121 -28.59 -32.19 -52.43
N GLN A 122 -29.05 -31.45 -53.43
CA GLN A 122 -28.32 -30.30 -53.99
C GLN A 122 -29.07 -29.00 -53.72
N TYR A 123 -28.51 -28.15 -52.85
CA TYR A 123 -29.02 -26.81 -52.58
C TYR A 123 -28.35 -25.80 -53.52
N GLN A 124 -29.16 -25.09 -54.30
CA GLN A 124 -28.71 -23.99 -55.15
C GLN A 124 -29.11 -22.63 -54.56
N LEU A 125 -28.18 -21.67 -54.63
CA LEU A 125 -28.38 -20.28 -54.24
C LEU A 125 -28.59 -19.44 -55.51
N LYS A 126 -29.84 -19.13 -55.86
CA LYS A 126 -30.20 -18.42 -57.10
C LYS A 126 -30.42 -16.94 -56.82
N LEU A 127 -29.61 -16.06 -57.41
CA LEU A 127 -29.85 -14.61 -57.37
C LEU A 127 -31.19 -14.28 -58.07
N VAL A 128 -32.03 -13.48 -57.41
CA VAL A 128 -33.32 -13.01 -57.95
C VAL A 128 -33.18 -11.59 -58.48
N TYR A 129 -32.66 -10.68 -57.67
CA TYR A 129 -32.33 -9.30 -58.05
C TYR A 129 -31.19 -8.74 -57.19
N GLU A 130 -30.64 -7.61 -57.61
CA GLU A 130 -29.50 -6.95 -56.96
C GLU A 130 -29.57 -5.43 -57.07
N HIS A 131 -29.35 -4.74 -55.96
CA HIS A 131 -29.28 -3.28 -55.87
C HIS A 131 -27.84 -2.82 -55.62
N ASN A 132 -27.35 -1.92 -56.46
CA ASN A 132 -26.05 -1.28 -56.28
C ASN A 132 -26.20 -0.01 -55.43
N LEU A 133 -25.47 0.07 -54.31
CA LEU A 133 -25.63 1.14 -53.33
C LEU A 133 -24.68 2.31 -53.63
N GLN A 134 -25.25 3.52 -53.70
CA GLN A 134 -24.49 4.76 -53.92
C GLN A 134 -23.68 5.20 -52.69
N ARG A 135 -24.11 4.79 -51.49
CA ARG A 135 -23.46 5.03 -50.21
C ARG A 135 -23.07 3.71 -49.57
N THR A 136 -22.14 3.73 -48.61
CA THR A 136 -21.68 2.52 -47.93
C THR A 136 -22.67 2.15 -46.83
N ALA A 137 -23.16 0.92 -46.82
CA ALA A 137 -24.12 0.44 -45.83
C ALA A 137 -23.48 0.18 -44.45
N CYS A 138 -24.27 0.30 -43.38
CA CYS A 138 -23.92 -0.08 -42.01
C CYS A 138 -24.79 -1.24 -41.49
N ASN A 139 -26.09 -1.18 -41.76
CA ASN A 139 -27.09 -2.20 -41.39
C ASN A 139 -28.33 -2.04 -42.27
N MET A 140 -29.28 -2.96 -42.14
CA MET A 140 -30.62 -2.86 -42.71
C MET A 140 -31.70 -3.32 -41.72
N THR A 141 -32.95 -3.07 -42.08
CA THR A 141 -34.13 -3.64 -41.41
C THR A 141 -35.25 -3.80 -42.44
N TYR A 142 -36.19 -4.71 -42.19
CA TYR A 142 -37.28 -5.03 -43.11
C TYR A 142 -38.67 -4.92 -42.48
N GLY A 143 -39.69 -4.85 -43.33
CA GLY A 143 -41.06 -5.05 -42.91
C GLY A 143 -42.11 -4.54 -43.89
N THR A 144 -43.35 -4.54 -43.41
CA THR A 144 -44.54 -4.03 -44.10
C THR A 144 -44.65 -2.52 -43.91
N PHE A 145 -43.74 -1.75 -44.52
CA PHE A 145 -43.73 -0.28 -44.45
C PHE A 145 -45.04 0.28 -45.05
N GLY A 146 -45.62 1.32 -44.44
CA GLY A 146 -46.91 1.87 -44.88
C GLY A 146 -48.11 0.92 -44.70
N GLY A 147 -47.95 -0.20 -44.00
CA GLY A 147 -49.01 -1.19 -43.76
C GLY A 147 -49.32 -2.13 -44.94
N VAL A 148 -48.46 -2.18 -45.97
CA VAL A 148 -48.63 -3.05 -47.15
C VAL A 148 -48.63 -4.54 -46.75
N THR A 149 -49.52 -5.35 -47.31
CA THR A 149 -49.68 -6.77 -46.94
C THR A 149 -49.09 -7.74 -47.97
N GLY A 150 -48.52 -8.84 -47.48
CA GLY A 150 -48.06 -9.98 -48.27
C GLY A 150 -46.59 -9.99 -48.71
N HIS A 151 -45.90 -8.84 -48.66
CA HIS A 151 -44.49 -8.70 -49.03
C HIS A 151 -43.77 -7.74 -48.07
N HIS A 152 -42.44 -7.87 -47.98
CA HIS A 152 -41.58 -7.04 -47.13
C HIS A 152 -40.75 -6.10 -48.01
N SER A 153 -40.65 -4.84 -47.58
CA SER A 153 -39.72 -3.85 -48.12
C SER A 153 -38.48 -3.75 -47.23
N LEU A 154 -37.38 -3.23 -47.78
CA LEU A 154 -36.07 -3.15 -47.12
C LEU A 154 -35.66 -1.68 -46.92
N CYS A 155 -35.10 -1.38 -45.75
CA CYS A 155 -34.54 -0.08 -45.40
C CYS A 155 -33.08 -0.26 -44.98
N ILE A 156 -32.15 0.36 -45.70
CA ILE A 156 -30.70 0.27 -45.45
C ILE A 156 -30.22 1.57 -44.81
N GLN A 157 -29.55 1.49 -43.66
CA GLN A 157 -28.81 2.62 -43.09
C GLN A 157 -27.42 2.69 -43.73
N SER A 158 -27.04 3.86 -44.22
CA SER A 158 -25.66 4.14 -44.65
C SER A 158 -24.79 4.66 -43.51
N MET A 159 -23.47 4.46 -43.65
CA MET A 159 -22.44 4.91 -42.70
C MET A 159 -22.43 6.43 -42.47
N ASP A 160 -23.01 7.21 -43.37
CA ASP A 160 -23.17 8.67 -43.32
C ASP A 160 -24.61 9.13 -43.00
N GLY A 161 -25.50 8.20 -42.63
CA GLY A 161 -26.78 8.52 -41.99
C GLY A 161 -27.96 8.74 -42.92
N MET A 162 -27.84 8.38 -44.20
CA MET A 162 -28.97 8.26 -45.11
C MET A 162 -29.66 6.91 -44.93
N LEU A 163 -30.98 6.92 -44.65
CA LEU A 163 -31.85 5.76 -44.80
C LEU A 163 -32.25 5.63 -46.28
N MET A 164 -32.13 4.43 -46.85
CA MET A 164 -32.42 4.13 -48.25
C MET A 164 -33.50 3.05 -48.33
N PHE A 165 -34.62 3.34 -49.00
CA PHE A 165 -35.81 2.49 -49.04
C PHE A 165 -35.94 1.76 -50.38
N PHE A 166 -36.23 0.47 -50.31
CA PHE A 166 -36.35 -0.44 -51.45
C PHE A 166 -37.67 -1.23 -51.38
N GLU A 167 -38.53 -1.01 -52.36
CA GLU A 167 -39.72 -1.81 -52.64
C GLU A 167 -39.32 -2.94 -53.60
N GLN A 168 -38.88 -4.04 -52.99
CA GLN A 168 -38.42 -5.27 -53.66
C GLN A 168 -37.32 -5.00 -54.70
N ASP A 169 -37.60 -5.18 -56.00
CA ASP A 169 -36.67 -4.98 -57.11
C ASP A 169 -36.52 -3.50 -57.52
N SER A 170 -37.19 -2.57 -56.82
CA SER A 170 -37.13 -1.13 -57.06
C SER A 170 -36.56 -0.33 -55.88
N TYR A 171 -35.93 0.81 -56.17
CA TYR A 171 -35.52 1.80 -55.18
C TYR A 171 -36.56 2.93 -55.11
N SER A 172 -37.06 3.21 -53.92
CA SER A 172 -38.17 4.15 -53.72
C SER A 172 -37.68 5.58 -53.48
N PHE A 173 -36.88 5.77 -52.42
CA PHE A 173 -36.32 7.08 -52.00
C PHE A 173 -35.26 6.90 -50.91
N GLY A 174 -34.59 7.99 -50.51
CA GLY A 174 -33.75 8.02 -49.32
C GLY A 174 -33.80 9.35 -48.57
N ARG A 175 -33.45 9.35 -47.28
CA ARG A 175 -33.52 10.52 -46.38
C ARG A 175 -32.38 10.52 -45.38
N PHE A 176 -31.77 11.68 -45.13
CA PHE A 176 -30.76 11.84 -44.08
C PHE A 176 -31.37 12.04 -42.70
N LEU A 177 -30.83 11.33 -41.72
CA LEU A 177 -31.13 11.54 -40.30
C LEU A 177 -30.53 12.88 -39.82
N PRO A 178 -31.29 13.72 -39.09
CA PRO A 178 -30.78 14.98 -38.56
C PRO A 178 -29.78 14.74 -37.42
N GLY A 179 -28.69 15.52 -37.36
CA GLY A 179 -27.73 15.47 -36.25
C GLY A 179 -26.83 14.22 -36.20
N PHE A 180 -26.75 13.47 -37.31
CA PHE A 180 -25.94 12.27 -37.44
C PHE A 180 -24.43 12.54 -37.28
N LEU A 181 -23.70 11.53 -36.80
CA LEU A 181 -22.23 11.51 -36.67
C LEU A 181 -21.66 10.09 -36.76
N LEU A 182 -22.36 9.13 -36.17
CA LEU A 182 -22.09 7.69 -36.25
C LEU A 182 -23.42 6.95 -36.42
N PRO A 183 -23.44 5.82 -37.14
CA PRO A 183 -24.60 4.93 -37.16
C PRO A 183 -24.82 4.29 -35.79
N GLY A 184 -26.09 4.00 -35.52
CA GLY A 184 -26.55 3.19 -34.39
C GLY A 184 -27.61 2.21 -34.88
N PRO A 185 -28.03 1.25 -34.04
CA PRO A 185 -29.00 0.23 -34.44
C PRO A 185 -30.28 0.85 -35.04
N LEU A 186 -30.88 0.15 -35.99
CA LEU A 186 -32.09 0.57 -36.71
C LEU A 186 -33.09 -0.58 -36.71
N ILE A 187 -34.35 -0.30 -36.34
CA ILE A 187 -35.43 -1.29 -36.35
C ILE A 187 -36.76 -0.64 -36.82
N TYR A 188 -37.58 -1.40 -37.53
CA TYR A 188 -38.93 -0.98 -37.91
C TYR A 188 -40.00 -1.48 -36.92
N ASN A 189 -40.95 -0.62 -36.54
CA ASN A 189 -42.10 -0.97 -35.71
C ASN A 189 -43.38 -1.07 -36.58
N PRO A 190 -43.83 -2.27 -36.96
CA PRO A 190 -45.01 -2.44 -37.81
C PRO A 190 -46.34 -2.02 -37.14
N ARG A 191 -46.37 -1.80 -35.82
CA ARG A 191 -47.58 -1.34 -35.10
C ARG A 191 -47.76 0.18 -35.15
N THR A 192 -46.68 0.93 -35.41
CA THR A 192 -46.70 2.41 -35.47
C THR A 192 -46.18 2.99 -36.78
N ASP A 193 -45.90 2.13 -37.78
CA ASP A 193 -45.30 2.51 -39.07
C ASP A 193 -44.12 3.47 -38.92
N SER A 194 -43.20 3.13 -38.00
CA SER A 194 -42.14 4.02 -37.52
C SER A 194 -40.79 3.31 -37.43
N PHE A 195 -39.74 4.00 -37.85
CA PHE A 195 -38.35 3.58 -37.76
C PHE A 195 -37.75 4.14 -36.47
N LEU A 196 -37.09 3.27 -35.71
CA LEU A 196 -36.48 3.58 -34.42
C LEU A 196 -34.98 3.39 -34.53
N THR A 197 -34.22 4.41 -34.11
CA THR A 197 -32.75 4.37 -34.11
C THR A 197 -32.18 5.18 -32.95
N VAL A 198 -30.98 4.84 -32.50
CA VAL A 198 -30.28 5.57 -31.42
C VAL A 198 -29.17 6.42 -32.02
N SER A 199 -29.27 7.74 -31.87
CA SER A 199 -28.31 8.68 -32.45
C SER A 199 -27.06 8.86 -31.60
N SER A 200 -26.00 9.42 -32.20
CA SER A 200 -24.74 9.77 -31.50
C SER A 200 -24.95 10.67 -30.27
N ALA A 201 -26.06 11.41 -30.22
CA ALA A 201 -26.49 12.23 -29.08
C ALA A 201 -27.06 11.43 -27.89
N ARG A 202 -27.08 10.08 -27.97
CA ARG A 202 -27.57 9.14 -26.94
C ARG A 202 -29.08 9.25 -26.72
N GLN A 203 -29.80 9.45 -27.82
CA GLN A 203 -31.26 9.58 -27.86
C GLN A 203 -31.82 8.47 -28.74
N LEU A 204 -32.83 7.75 -28.25
CA LEU A 204 -33.69 6.95 -29.11
C LEU A 204 -34.67 7.89 -29.80
N GLU A 205 -34.72 7.81 -31.12
CA GLU A 205 -35.49 8.69 -31.99
C GLU A 205 -36.45 7.86 -32.84
N SER A 206 -37.72 8.27 -32.91
CA SER A 206 -38.77 7.61 -33.70
C SER A 206 -39.14 8.45 -34.92
N TYR A 207 -39.11 7.85 -36.11
CA TYR A 207 -39.40 8.51 -37.39
C TYR A 207 -40.49 7.75 -38.15
N LYS A 208 -41.70 8.33 -38.26
CA LYS A 208 -42.82 7.76 -39.04
C LYS A 208 -42.47 7.65 -40.53
N TYR A 209 -42.84 6.53 -41.14
CA TYR A 209 -42.58 6.26 -42.56
C TYR A 209 -43.22 7.30 -43.49
N GLU A 210 -44.47 7.70 -43.24
CA GLU A 210 -45.14 8.80 -43.96
C GLU A 210 -44.29 10.11 -43.92
N THR A 211 -43.75 10.43 -42.74
CA THR A 211 -42.93 11.64 -42.55
C THR A 211 -41.60 11.55 -43.29
N LEU A 212 -41.00 10.35 -43.36
CA LEU A 212 -39.79 10.09 -44.14
C LEU A 212 -40.07 10.17 -45.65
N ALA A 213 -41.14 9.54 -46.14
CA ALA A 213 -41.52 9.59 -47.56
C ALA A 213 -41.77 11.04 -48.04
N VAL A 214 -42.55 11.81 -47.29
CA VAL A 214 -42.95 13.19 -47.65
C VAL A 214 -41.87 14.24 -47.36
N ALA A 215 -40.86 13.93 -46.53
CA ALA A 215 -39.75 14.86 -46.27
C ALA A 215 -38.97 15.19 -47.56
N THR A 216 -38.60 16.46 -47.72
CA THR A 216 -37.89 16.94 -48.92
C THR A 216 -36.40 16.68 -48.82
N GLU A 217 -35.79 16.22 -49.92
CA GLU A 217 -34.37 15.84 -49.96
C GLU A 217 -33.43 17.07 -49.91
N ALA A 218 -32.52 17.08 -48.94
CA ALA A 218 -31.66 18.22 -48.65
C ALA A 218 -30.48 18.41 -49.64
N GLU A 219 -30.16 17.38 -50.44
CA GLU A 219 -29.02 17.36 -51.37
C GLU A 219 -29.33 17.86 -52.78
N SER A 220 -30.57 18.32 -53.06
CA SER A 220 -30.96 18.98 -54.33
C SER A 220 -30.36 20.40 -54.49
N ARG A 221 -29.11 20.59 -54.03
CA ARG A 221 -28.38 21.87 -53.93
C ARG A 221 -27.04 21.81 -54.66
N GLN A 222 -27.08 21.80 -55.99
CA GLN A 222 -25.91 22.00 -56.86
C GLN A 222 -26.01 23.24 -57.77
N ASP A 223 -26.98 24.13 -57.55
CA ASP A 223 -27.12 25.38 -58.31
C ASP A 223 -27.37 26.57 -57.36
N PRO A 224 -26.48 27.58 -57.28
CA PRO A 224 -26.58 28.65 -56.27
C PRO A 224 -27.49 29.83 -56.66
N ASP A 225 -27.87 29.97 -57.93
CA ASP A 225 -28.46 31.22 -58.47
C ASP A 225 -30.00 31.23 -58.62
N MET A 226 -30.71 30.24 -58.08
CA MET A 226 -32.19 30.17 -58.13
C MET A 226 -32.86 30.53 -56.78
N PRO A 227 -33.77 31.53 -56.72
CA PRO A 227 -34.34 32.02 -55.46
C PRO A 227 -35.38 31.08 -54.85
N LEU A 228 -35.41 31.03 -53.51
CA LEU A 228 -36.30 30.16 -52.72
C LEU A 228 -37.79 30.29 -53.11
N LYS A 229 -38.38 29.17 -53.52
CA LYS A 229 -39.83 28.92 -53.48
C LYS A 229 -40.11 27.55 -52.88
N THR A 230 -41.29 27.42 -52.26
CA THR A 230 -41.81 26.24 -51.53
C THR A 230 -40.92 25.71 -50.40
N GLY A 231 -41.37 25.90 -49.16
CA GLY A 231 -40.67 25.39 -47.97
C GLY A 231 -41.02 23.93 -47.68
N GLY A 232 -40.05 23.03 -47.87
CA GLY A 232 -40.12 21.67 -47.33
C GLY A 232 -40.06 21.67 -45.80
N LYS A 233 -40.82 20.77 -45.16
CA LYS A 233 -40.69 20.54 -43.71
C LYS A 233 -39.33 19.86 -43.44
N ARG A 234 -38.53 20.43 -42.54
CA ARG A 234 -37.32 19.77 -42.02
C ARG A 234 -37.73 18.45 -41.37
N LEU A 235 -37.03 17.36 -41.68
CA LEU A 235 -37.23 16.08 -41.00
C LEU A 235 -36.96 16.25 -39.50
N MET A 236 -37.92 15.81 -38.70
CA MET A 236 -37.90 15.81 -37.24
C MET A 236 -38.44 14.45 -36.76
N PRO A 237 -37.92 13.89 -35.65
CA PRO A 237 -38.52 12.72 -35.02
C PRO A 237 -39.90 13.05 -34.44
N ASP A 238 -40.78 12.03 -34.42
CA ASP A 238 -42.11 12.06 -33.81
C ASP A 238 -42.02 12.14 -32.28
N TRP A 239 -41.05 11.43 -31.71
CA TRP A 239 -40.65 11.54 -30.31
C TRP A 239 -39.17 11.15 -30.11
N THR A 240 -38.59 11.62 -29.00
CA THR A 240 -37.19 11.38 -28.61
C THR A 240 -37.07 11.02 -27.13
N LEU A 241 -36.28 10.01 -26.79
CA LEU A 241 -35.97 9.63 -25.39
C LEU A 241 -34.45 9.64 -25.17
N VAL A 242 -33.98 10.45 -24.21
CA VAL A 242 -32.56 10.47 -23.82
C VAL A 242 -32.24 9.24 -22.97
N LEU A 243 -31.38 8.35 -23.49
CA LEU A 243 -30.93 7.14 -22.79
C LEU A 243 -29.72 7.40 -21.87
N GLY A 244 -28.87 8.36 -22.26
CA GLY A 244 -27.64 8.74 -21.52
C GLY A 244 -26.39 7.93 -21.91
N GLU A 245 -26.56 6.85 -22.68
CA GLU A 245 -25.52 6.01 -23.30
C GLU A 245 -25.94 5.55 -24.69
N GLN A 246 -25.05 4.87 -25.43
CA GLN A 246 -25.38 4.27 -26.71
C GLN A 246 -26.08 2.91 -26.55
N ALA A 247 -26.80 2.52 -27.60
CA ALA A 247 -27.38 1.18 -27.73
C ALA A 247 -26.53 0.32 -28.68
N LEU A 248 -26.37 -0.95 -28.32
CA LEU A 248 -25.78 -1.98 -29.16
C LEU A 248 -26.81 -2.48 -30.19
N ASP A 249 -28.03 -2.75 -29.72
CA ASP A 249 -29.08 -3.40 -30.49
C ASP A 249 -30.50 -2.97 -30.05
N LEU A 250 -31.47 -3.12 -30.96
CA LEU A 250 -32.88 -2.75 -30.81
C LEU A 250 -33.78 -3.90 -31.28
N SER A 251 -34.78 -4.28 -30.47
CA SER A 251 -35.67 -5.39 -30.82
C SER A 251 -37.13 -5.10 -30.49
N ILE A 252 -38.03 -5.45 -31.43
CA ILE A 252 -39.48 -5.24 -31.33
C ILE A 252 -40.18 -6.59 -31.55
N PRO A 253 -40.45 -7.35 -30.48
CA PRO A 253 -41.11 -8.64 -30.60
C PRO A 253 -42.58 -8.53 -31.01
N SER A 254 -43.01 -9.44 -31.88
CA SER A 254 -44.36 -9.54 -32.45
C SER A 254 -45.24 -10.61 -31.79
N PHE A 255 -44.92 -11.05 -30.57
CA PHE A 255 -45.57 -12.21 -29.91
C PHE A 255 -47.04 -12.00 -29.50
N SER A 256 -47.50 -10.74 -29.40
CA SER A 256 -48.90 -10.44 -29.06
C SER A 256 -49.39 -9.13 -29.68
N HIS A 257 -50.66 -9.13 -30.09
CA HIS A 257 -51.35 -7.93 -30.55
C HIS A 257 -51.80 -7.02 -29.39
N SER A 258 -51.94 -7.55 -28.16
CA SER A 258 -52.55 -6.82 -27.03
C SER A 258 -51.63 -5.82 -26.33
N SER A 259 -50.31 -5.98 -26.44
CA SER A 259 -49.34 -5.01 -25.91
C SER A 259 -48.09 -4.94 -26.79
N SER A 260 -47.53 -3.73 -26.91
CA SER A 260 -46.23 -3.50 -27.53
C SER A 260 -45.15 -3.32 -26.48
N SER A 261 -43.92 -3.62 -26.85
CA SER A 261 -42.74 -3.27 -26.08
C SER A 261 -41.55 -3.13 -27.03
N ILE A 262 -40.95 -1.95 -27.08
CA ILE A 262 -39.70 -1.68 -27.79
C ILE A 262 -38.58 -1.93 -26.80
N PHE A 263 -37.67 -2.85 -27.10
CA PHE A 263 -36.55 -3.16 -26.22
C PHE A 263 -35.24 -2.59 -26.76
N VAL A 264 -34.44 -2.04 -25.85
CA VAL A 264 -33.16 -1.38 -26.15
C VAL A 264 -32.06 -1.96 -25.27
N LEU A 265 -31.00 -2.47 -25.88
CA LEU A 265 -29.80 -2.92 -25.17
C LEU A 265 -28.75 -1.81 -25.17
N GLY A 266 -28.63 -1.08 -24.06
CA GLY A 266 -27.55 -0.10 -23.84
C GLY A 266 -26.25 -0.77 -23.37
N GLU A 267 -25.15 -0.01 -23.44
CA GLU A 267 -23.82 -0.42 -22.93
C GLU A 267 -23.84 -0.96 -21.48
N ARG A 268 -24.73 -0.45 -20.63
CA ARG A 268 -24.85 -0.81 -19.19
C ARG A 268 -26.29 -0.92 -18.69
N ASN A 269 -27.29 -0.57 -19.49
CA ASN A 269 -28.69 -0.55 -19.09
C ASN A 269 -29.57 -1.17 -20.17
N PHE A 270 -30.50 -2.01 -19.75
CA PHE A 270 -31.56 -2.57 -20.59
C PHE A 270 -32.85 -1.78 -20.38
N TYR A 271 -33.52 -1.39 -21.46
CA TYR A 271 -34.78 -0.64 -21.42
C TYR A 271 -35.90 -1.39 -22.12
N CYS A 272 -37.09 -1.33 -21.54
CA CYS A 272 -38.35 -1.70 -22.17
C CYS A 272 -39.22 -0.45 -22.24
N LEU A 273 -39.64 -0.06 -23.45
CA LEU A 273 -40.40 1.16 -23.74
C LEU A 273 -41.75 0.80 -24.37
N ARG A 274 -42.72 1.71 -24.24
CA ARG A 274 -43.98 1.68 -24.99
C ARG A 274 -43.83 2.43 -26.32
N ASP A 275 -44.75 2.20 -27.25
CA ASP A 275 -44.80 2.88 -28.57
C ASP A 275 -44.77 4.41 -28.51
N ASN A 276 -45.18 5.02 -27.39
CA ASN A 276 -45.17 6.46 -27.16
C ASN A 276 -43.87 6.99 -26.51
N GLY A 277 -42.79 6.21 -26.52
CA GLY A 277 -41.49 6.57 -25.95
C GLY A 277 -41.41 6.51 -24.41
N MET A 278 -42.48 6.18 -23.71
CA MET A 278 -42.45 6.05 -22.25
C MET A 278 -41.77 4.75 -21.82
N ILE A 279 -40.85 4.83 -20.84
CA ILE A 279 -40.23 3.66 -20.21
C ILE A 279 -41.31 2.83 -19.48
N ARG A 280 -41.49 1.57 -19.88
CA ARG A 280 -42.30 0.55 -19.18
C ARG A 280 -41.52 0.02 -17.97
N PHE A 281 -40.25 -0.32 -18.17
CA PHE A 281 -39.27 -0.59 -17.12
C PHE A 281 -37.84 -0.39 -17.65
N MET A 282 -36.88 -0.25 -16.74
CA MET A 282 -35.46 -0.30 -17.07
C MET A 282 -34.70 -1.14 -16.04
N LYS A 283 -33.60 -1.76 -16.47
CA LYS A 283 -32.72 -2.56 -15.63
C LYS A 283 -31.27 -2.10 -15.84
N LYS A 284 -30.63 -1.58 -14.80
CA LYS A 284 -29.18 -1.42 -14.79
C LYS A 284 -28.52 -2.80 -14.73
N LEU A 285 -27.52 -3.01 -15.57
CA LEU A 285 -26.67 -4.21 -15.60
C LEU A 285 -25.38 -3.93 -14.80
N GLU A 286 -24.85 -4.95 -14.13
CA GLU A 286 -23.59 -4.87 -13.37
C GLU A 286 -22.42 -5.53 -14.12
N PHE A 287 -22.68 -5.89 -15.38
CA PHE A 287 -21.78 -6.50 -16.35
C PHE A 287 -22.01 -5.80 -17.71
N ASN A 288 -21.05 -5.91 -18.62
CA ASN A 288 -21.23 -5.46 -20.00
C ASN A 288 -22.01 -6.56 -20.76
N PRO A 289 -23.20 -6.28 -21.32
CA PRO A 289 -23.87 -7.19 -22.24
C PRO A 289 -23.10 -7.22 -23.57
N SER A 290 -23.22 -8.33 -24.30
CA SER A 290 -22.69 -8.45 -25.67
C SER A 290 -23.83 -8.43 -26.70
N CYS A 291 -24.88 -9.21 -26.48
CA CYS A 291 -26.05 -9.29 -27.35
C CYS A 291 -27.32 -9.64 -26.55
N PHE A 292 -28.51 -9.49 -27.15
CA PHE A 292 -29.77 -9.88 -26.53
C PHE A 292 -30.80 -10.39 -27.54
N LEU A 293 -31.84 -11.07 -27.06
CA LEU A 293 -33.00 -11.48 -27.86
C LEU A 293 -34.26 -11.63 -26.97
N PRO A 294 -35.31 -10.82 -27.18
CA PRO A 294 -36.61 -11.09 -26.57
C PRO A 294 -37.27 -12.29 -27.26
N TYR A 295 -37.86 -13.19 -26.47
CA TYR A 295 -38.58 -14.37 -26.96
C TYR A 295 -39.91 -14.55 -26.22
N ALA A 296 -40.81 -15.36 -26.81
CA ALA A 296 -42.16 -15.54 -26.30
C ALA A 296 -42.16 -16.05 -24.85
N SER A 297 -42.96 -15.41 -23.98
CA SER A 297 -43.21 -15.90 -22.62
C SER A 297 -44.41 -16.83 -22.59
N VAL A 298 -44.39 -17.78 -21.64
CA VAL A 298 -45.53 -18.66 -21.34
C VAL A 298 -46.55 -17.96 -20.41
N ILE A 299 -46.19 -16.80 -19.85
CA ILE A 299 -47.02 -16.00 -18.96
C ILE A 299 -47.50 -14.75 -19.72
N ASP A 300 -48.82 -14.58 -19.82
CA ASP A 300 -49.42 -13.46 -20.54
C ASP A 300 -49.00 -12.09 -19.96
N GLY A 301 -48.83 -11.11 -20.84
CA GLY A 301 -48.35 -9.77 -20.54
C GLY A 301 -46.85 -9.64 -20.21
N ALA A 302 -46.13 -10.73 -19.90
CA ALA A 302 -44.69 -10.73 -19.63
C ALA A 302 -43.87 -10.99 -20.91
N THR A 303 -42.59 -10.63 -20.91
CA THR A 303 -41.65 -11.00 -22.00
C THR A 303 -40.42 -11.70 -21.43
N ASN A 304 -40.00 -12.79 -22.08
CA ASN A 304 -38.76 -13.46 -21.74
C ASN A 304 -37.62 -12.88 -22.58
N LEU A 305 -36.41 -12.89 -22.04
CA LEU A 305 -35.22 -12.32 -22.69
C LEU A 305 -34.03 -13.25 -22.50
N LEU A 306 -33.34 -13.56 -23.59
CA LEU A 306 -31.97 -14.05 -23.56
C LEU A 306 -31.03 -12.85 -23.62
N LEU A 307 -30.01 -12.82 -22.77
CA LEU A 307 -28.96 -11.80 -22.77
C LEU A 307 -27.60 -12.48 -22.64
N GLY A 308 -26.71 -12.24 -23.60
CA GLY A 308 -25.32 -12.64 -23.55
C GLY A 308 -24.45 -11.56 -22.91
N ASN A 309 -23.33 -11.95 -22.29
CA ASN A 309 -22.37 -11.01 -21.71
C ASN A 309 -20.91 -11.36 -22.05
N HIS A 310 -20.02 -10.40 -21.83
CA HIS A 310 -18.58 -10.55 -22.03
C HIS A 310 -17.85 -11.40 -20.95
N THR A 311 -18.58 -12.19 -20.15
CA THR A 311 -18.02 -13.16 -19.19
C THR A 311 -18.48 -14.60 -19.50
N ASN A 312 -18.82 -14.87 -20.77
CA ASN A 312 -19.29 -16.15 -21.29
C ASN A 312 -20.52 -16.68 -20.50
N MET A 313 -21.45 -15.81 -20.12
CA MET A 313 -22.71 -16.18 -19.48
C MET A 313 -23.90 -15.79 -20.35
N LEU A 314 -24.84 -16.73 -20.51
CA LEU A 314 -26.18 -16.49 -21.00
C LEU A 314 -27.12 -16.32 -19.81
N LEU A 315 -27.88 -15.22 -19.79
CA LEU A 315 -28.80 -14.86 -18.72
C LEU A 315 -30.23 -14.85 -19.27
N VAL A 316 -31.12 -15.62 -18.64
CA VAL A 316 -32.54 -15.67 -18.99
C VAL A 316 -33.30 -14.79 -18.01
N TYR A 317 -33.83 -13.67 -18.50
CA TYR A 317 -34.68 -12.76 -17.75
C TYR A 317 -36.16 -12.96 -18.10
N GLN A 318 -37.03 -12.74 -17.13
CA GLN A 318 -38.45 -12.43 -17.35
C GLN A 318 -38.67 -10.98 -16.88
N ASP A 319 -38.97 -10.10 -17.83
CA ASP A 319 -38.93 -8.64 -17.69
C ASP A 319 -37.61 -8.12 -17.05
N VAL A 320 -37.57 -7.97 -15.71
CA VAL A 320 -36.40 -7.50 -14.94
C VAL A 320 -35.79 -8.63 -14.06
N THR A 321 -36.53 -9.71 -13.86
CA THR A 321 -36.23 -10.80 -12.91
C THR A 321 -35.35 -11.86 -13.56
N LEU A 322 -34.18 -12.17 -13.00
CA LEU A 322 -33.36 -13.29 -13.48
C LEU A 322 -34.07 -14.62 -13.16
N LYS A 323 -34.21 -15.49 -14.16
CA LYS A 323 -34.84 -16.81 -14.04
C LYS A 323 -33.84 -17.94 -14.19
N TRP A 324 -32.84 -17.77 -15.06
CA TRP A 324 -31.78 -18.74 -15.27
C TRP A 324 -30.46 -18.05 -15.63
N ALA A 325 -29.35 -18.70 -15.34
CA ALA A 325 -28.02 -18.30 -15.78
C ALA A 325 -27.26 -19.55 -16.22
N ALA A 326 -26.59 -19.50 -17.37
CA ALA A 326 -25.89 -20.63 -17.95
C ALA A 326 -24.53 -20.18 -18.51
N GLN A 327 -23.47 -20.88 -18.14
CA GLN A 327 -22.13 -20.68 -18.71
C GLN A 327 -22.09 -21.18 -20.16
N LEU A 328 -21.72 -20.30 -21.09
CA LEU A 328 -21.35 -20.60 -22.47
C LEU A 328 -19.84 -20.90 -22.56
N PRO A 329 -19.36 -21.57 -23.62
CA PRO A 329 -17.93 -21.73 -23.87
C PRO A 329 -17.25 -20.41 -24.30
N PHE A 330 -17.94 -19.54 -25.04
CA PHE A 330 -17.42 -18.29 -25.63
C PHE A 330 -18.32 -17.06 -25.30
N VAL A 331 -17.91 -15.87 -25.73
CA VAL A 331 -18.74 -14.65 -25.69
C VAL A 331 -19.64 -14.64 -26.93
N PRO A 332 -20.97 -14.69 -26.81
CA PRO A 332 -21.85 -14.61 -27.96
C PRO A 332 -21.95 -13.17 -28.45
N VAL A 333 -21.76 -12.96 -29.76
CA VAL A 333 -22.02 -11.67 -30.44
C VAL A 333 -23.44 -11.64 -31.00
N ALA A 334 -24.03 -12.81 -31.25
CA ALA A 334 -25.45 -12.93 -31.53
C ALA A 334 -26.05 -14.17 -30.87
N VAL A 335 -27.34 -14.07 -30.53
CA VAL A 335 -28.18 -15.17 -30.06
C VAL A 335 -29.49 -15.18 -30.87
N ARG A 336 -29.92 -16.38 -31.26
CA ARG A 336 -31.20 -16.67 -31.90
C ARG A 336 -31.85 -17.87 -31.20
N VAL A 337 -33.15 -18.06 -31.40
CA VAL A 337 -33.89 -19.25 -30.92
C VAL A 337 -34.45 -19.97 -32.14
N ALA A 338 -34.21 -21.28 -32.23
CA ALA A 338 -34.55 -22.12 -33.38
C ALA A 338 -35.38 -23.34 -32.98
N ASN A 339 -36.10 -23.91 -33.96
CA ASN A 339 -36.92 -25.10 -33.82
C ASN A 339 -36.49 -26.15 -34.84
N PHE A 340 -35.74 -27.13 -34.38
CA PHE A 340 -35.30 -28.27 -35.17
C PHE A 340 -36.27 -29.46 -35.00
N PRO A 341 -36.15 -30.56 -35.77
CA PRO A 341 -37.07 -31.69 -35.70
C PRO A 341 -37.22 -32.29 -34.30
N ASP A 342 -36.09 -32.59 -33.65
CA ASP A 342 -36.06 -33.27 -32.34
C ASP A 342 -36.22 -32.32 -31.15
N LEU A 343 -35.96 -31.03 -31.33
CA LEU A 343 -35.83 -30.08 -30.22
C LEU A 343 -36.29 -28.65 -30.61
N LYS A 344 -37.24 -28.12 -29.83
CA LYS A 344 -37.79 -26.76 -29.98
C LYS A 344 -37.21 -25.81 -28.95
N GLY A 345 -37.07 -24.54 -29.31
CA GLY A 345 -36.53 -23.51 -28.42
C GLY A 345 -35.02 -23.64 -28.18
N VAL A 346 -34.27 -24.20 -29.13
CA VAL A 346 -32.81 -24.34 -29.05
C VAL A 346 -32.16 -22.96 -29.13
N VAL A 347 -31.22 -22.68 -28.22
CA VAL A 347 -30.47 -21.42 -28.24
C VAL A 347 -29.28 -21.56 -29.17
N VAL A 348 -29.36 -20.89 -30.31
CA VAL A 348 -28.28 -20.78 -31.28
C VAL A 348 -27.46 -19.54 -30.93
N SER A 349 -26.15 -19.71 -30.77
CA SER A 349 -25.22 -18.65 -30.38
C SER A 349 -24.02 -18.63 -31.32
N LEU A 350 -23.61 -17.44 -31.74
CA LEU A 350 -22.46 -17.20 -32.63
C LEU A 350 -21.45 -16.29 -31.94
N SER A 351 -20.18 -16.67 -32.00
CA SER A 351 -19.02 -15.92 -31.53
C SER A 351 -18.39 -15.08 -32.65
N SER A 352 -17.59 -14.06 -32.31
CA SER A 352 -16.85 -13.25 -33.28
C SER A 352 -15.79 -14.04 -34.07
N ASP A 353 -15.30 -15.12 -33.49
CA ASP A 353 -14.26 -16.01 -34.02
C ASP A 353 -14.81 -17.23 -34.79
N GLY A 354 -16.11 -17.23 -35.10
CA GLY A 354 -16.75 -18.28 -35.89
C GLY A 354 -17.19 -19.51 -35.11
N HIS A 355 -17.05 -19.56 -33.78
CA HIS A 355 -17.72 -20.62 -33.01
C HIS A 355 -19.25 -20.48 -33.07
N LEU A 356 -19.92 -21.47 -33.65
CA LEU A 356 -21.38 -21.60 -33.74
C LEU A 356 -21.84 -22.76 -32.84
N LEU A 357 -22.77 -22.49 -31.93
CA LEU A 357 -23.25 -23.44 -30.93
C LEU A 357 -24.79 -23.42 -30.85
N CYS A 358 -25.41 -24.57 -31.12
CA CYS A 358 -26.80 -24.87 -30.82
C CYS A 358 -26.87 -25.59 -29.47
N SER A 359 -27.58 -25.00 -28.50
CA SER A 359 -27.50 -25.43 -27.09
C SER A 359 -28.85 -25.44 -26.35
N TYR A 360 -28.89 -26.24 -25.28
CA TYR A 360 -29.98 -26.29 -24.30
C TYR A 360 -29.47 -26.00 -22.88
N MET A 361 -30.36 -25.69 -21.94
CA MET A 361 -29.98 -25.38 -20.57
C MET A 361 -29.73 -26.66 -19.77
N GLY A 362 -28.53 -26.84 -19.23
CA GLY A 362 -28.20 -27.96 -18.34
C GLY A 362 -28.83 -27.78 -16.96
N THR A 363 -29.66 -28.74 -16.54
CA THR A 363 -30.51 -28.68 -15.34
C THR A 363 -30.08 -29.59 -14.19
N ASP A 364 -29.12 -30.50 -14.39
CA ASP A 364 -28.86 -31.58 -13.44
C ASP A 364 -27.89 -31.11 -12.34
N PRO A 365 -28.35 -30.96 -11.08
CA PRO A 365 -27.48 -30.60 -9.96
C PRO A 365 -26.44 -31.71 -9.74
N SER A 366 -25.19 -31.32 -9.59
CA SER A 366 -24.15 -32.22 -9.11
C SER A 366 -24.17 -32.25 -7.58
N PHE A 367 -24.44 -33.43 -7.00
CA PHE A 367 -23.95 -33.72 -5.66
C PHE A 367 -22.42 -33.62 -5.66
N PHE A 368 -21.85 -32.98 -4.65
CA PHE A 368 -20.41 -32.67 -4.58
C PHE A 368 -19.61 -33.86 -4.03
N SER A 369 -19.89 -35.08 -4.51
CA SER A 369 -19.09 -36.25 -4.14
C SER A 369 -17.69 -36.14 -4.74
N MET A 370 -16.67 -36.41 -3.92
CA MET A 370 -15.35 -36.74 -4.46
C MET A 370 -15.51 -37.95 -5.40
N PRO A 371 -14.94 -37.90 -6.62
CA PRO A 371 -14.82 -39.08 -7.44
C PRO A 371 -14.10 -40.17 -6.64
N LYS A 372 -14.59 -41.42 -6.70
CA LYS A 372 -13.84 -42.56 -6.19
C LYS A 372 -12.64 -42.81 -7.11
N VAL A 373 -11.52 -42.18 -6.77
CA VAL A 373 -10.24 -42.37 -7.47
C VAL A 373 -9.59 -43.64 -6.93
N ASP A 374 -10.10 -44.79 -7.36
CA ASP A 374 -9.58 -46.13 -7.02
C ASP A 374 -8.20 -46.41 -7.71
N ALA A 375 -7.40 -45.37 -7.92
CA ALA A 375 -6.14 -45.37 -8.66
C ALA A 375 -5.22 -44.19 -8.26
N ARG A 376 -5.15 -43.85 -6.97
CA ARG A 376 -4.08 -43.02 -6.35
C ARG A 376 -4.08 -43.16 -4.83
N GLU A 377 -3.77 -44.37 -4.35
CA GLU A 377 -3.33 -44.54 -2.97
C GLU A 377 -2.07 -43.69 -2.76
N ALA A 378 -2.03 -42.90 -1.69
CA ALA A 378 -0.82 -42.19 -1.30
C ALA A 378 0.19 -43.19 -0.74
N ASP A 379 1.48 -42.99 -0.99
CA ASP A 379 2.54 -43.84 -0.45
C ASP A 379 2.66 -43.60 1.07
N TYR A 380 1.92 -44.39 1.84
CA TYR A 380 1.90 -44.31 3.30
C TYR A 380 3.24 -44.66 3.93
N GLU A 381 4.10 -45.45 3.28
CA GLU A 381 5.45 -45.74 3.78
C GLU A 381 6.36 -44.51 3.62
N GLN A 382 6.29 -43.82 2.48
CA GLN A 382 7.01 -42.56 2.26
C GLN A 382 6.54 -41.47 3.24
N VAL A 383 5.23 -41.33 3.44
CA VAL A 383 4.65 -40.32 4.35
C VAL A 383 5.00 -40.61 5.81
N ASP A 384 4.93 -41.87 6.27
CA ASP A 384 5.33 -42.25 7.63
C ASP A 384 6.85 -42.14 7.85
N ALA A 385 7.68 -42.47 6.85
CA ALA A 385 9.12 -42.27 6.92
C ALA A 385 9.50 -40.78 7.05
N GLU A 386 8.82 -39.89 6.32
CA GLU A 386 8.99 -38.44 6.45
C GLU A 386 8.46 -37.92 7.80
N MET A 387 7.27 -38.34 8.23
CA MET A 387 6.71 -38.00 9.55
C MET A 387 7.66 -38.42 10.69
N LYS A 388 8.21 -39.63 10.64
CA LYS A 388 9.21 -40.13 11.62
C LYS A 388 10.55 -39.41 11.53
N LYS A 389 10.87 -38.73 10.42
CA LYS A 389 12.05 -37.87 10.27
C LYS A 389 11.79 -36.48 10.88
N LEU A 390 10.66 -35.86 10.54
CA LEU A 390 10.22 -34.56 11.08
C LEU A 390 10.03 -34.60 12.60
N GLN A 391 9.39 -35.66 13.13
CA GLN A 391 9.25 -35.86 14.58
C GLN A 391 10.59 -36.02 15.31
N ARG A 392 11.64 -36.52 14.64
CA ARG A 392 12.99 -36.57 15.24
C ARG A 392 13.58 -35.17 15.37
N PHE A 393 13.56 -34.37 14.30
CA PHE A 393 14.01 -32.97 14.36
C PHE A 393 13.24 -32.14 15.41
N ILE A 394 11.92 -32.31 15.52
CA ILE A 394 11.11 -31.61 16.54
C ILE A 394 11.56 -32.00 17.96
N ARG A 395 11.73 -33.30 18.23
CA ARG A 395 12.19 -33.78 19.56
C ARG A 395 13.62 -33.32 19.88
N GLU A 396 14.48 -33.24 18.88
CA GLU A 396 15.86 -32.78 19.01
C GLU A 396 15.91 -31.29 19.34
N ALA A 397 15.24 -30.45 18.55
CA ALA A 397 15.11 -29.01 18.79
C ALA A 397 14.40 -28.65 20.10
N THR A 398 13.51 -29.53 20.62
CA THR A 398 12.85 -29.35 21.93
C THR A 398 13.73 -29.79 23.11
N LYS A 399 14.77 -30.61 22.86
CA LYS A 399 15.66 -31.14 23.90
C LYS A 399 16.77 -30.18 24.27
N THR A 400 17.21 -29.35 23.32
CA THR A 400 18.00 -28.14 23.57
C THR A 400 17.09 -27.09 24.20
N GLN A 401 17.14 -26.91 25.53
CA GLN A 401 16.37 -25.86 26.21
C GLN A 401 16.99 -24.46 26.08
N ASP A 402 18.13 -24.34 25.38
CA ASP A 402 18.65 -23.06 24.92
C ASP A 402 17.75 -22.47 23.84
N ILE A 403 17.29 -21.23 24.04
CA ILE A 403 16.45 -20.47 23.08
C ILE A 403 17.23 -20.15 21.78
N LEU A 404 18.56 -20.32 21.80
CA LEU A 404 19.45 -20.18 20.65
C LEU A 404 19.97 -21.57 20.26
N PRO A 405 19.95 -21.95 18.96
CA PRO A 405 20.61 -23.16 18.52
C PRO A 405 22.11 -23.10 18.83
N GLN A 406 22.68 -24.19 19.33
CA GLN A 406 24.13 -24.28 19.49
C GLN A 406 24.78 -24.16 18.12
N THR A 407 25.87 -23.40 18.04
CA THR A 407 26.59 -23.15 16.78
C THR A 407 27.35 -24.42 16.37
N ASP A 408 26.74 -25.23 15.50
CA ASP A 408 27.43 -26.33 14.81
C ASP A 408 28.74 -25.82 14.20
N ALA A 409 29.84 -26.53 14.48
CA ALA A 409 31.17 -25.94 14.62
C ALA A 409 31.93 -25.66 13.31
N GLU A 410 31.22 -25.32 12.23
CA GLU A 410 31.80 -24.87 10.95
C GLU A 410 31.33 -23.45 10.63
N GLU A 411 32.22 -22.46 10.81
CA GLU A 411 31.95 -21.07 10.44
C GLU A 411 31.97 -20.92 8.90
N ASP A 412 30.79 -20.79 8.29
CA ASP A 412 30.57 -20.52 6.85
C ASP A 412 31.42 -19.36 6.31
N LEU A 413 31.63 -18.36 7.16
CA LEU A 413 32.33 -17.11 6.91
C LEU A 413 33.19 -16.76 8.12
N THR A 414 34.38 -16.23 7.88
CA THR A 414 35.23 -15.61 8.90
C THR A 414 35.38 -14.12 8.58
N VAL A 415 35.21 -13.26 9.59
CA VAL A 415 35.29 -11.80 9.45
C VAL A 415 36.37 -11.26 10.36
N THR A 416 37.32 -10.52 9.77
CA THR A 416 38.46 -9.93 10.48
C THR A 416 38.56 -8.44 10.18
N ALA A 417 38.63 -7.62 11.22
CA ALA A 417 38.72 -6.17 11.11
C ALA A 417 40.11 -5.68 11.51
N ILE A 418 40.71 -4.85 10.66
CA ILE A 418 42.07 -4.31 10.81
C ILE A 418 41.96 -2.79 10.75
N VAL A 419 42.18 -2.13 11.88
CA VAL A 419 42.21 -0.66 11.98
C VAL A 419 43.62 -0.17 11.62
N SER A 420 43.73 0.86 10.78
CA SER A 420 45.03 1.47 10.45
C SER A 420 45.71 2.04 11.70
N PRO A 421 47.01 1.78 11.93
CA PRO A 421 47.77 2.42 13.01
C PRO A 421 48.15 3.88 12.68
N ILE A 422 47.87 4.35 11.47
CA ILE A 422 48.17 5.71 10.98
C ILE A 422 46.85 6.38 10.60
N MET A 423 46.67 7.65 10.99
CA MET A 423 45.51 8.47 10.58
C MET A 423 45.56 8.80 9.09
N ASP A 424 44.42 8.94 8.44
CA ASP A 424 44.34 9.24 7.01
C ASP A 424 44.79 10.69 6.72
N ASP A 425 45.63 10.89 5.71
CA ASP A 425 46.02 12.19 5.17
C ASP A 425 45.90 12.18 3.63
N PRO A 426 44.99 12.97 3.02
CA PRO A 426 44.03 13.86 3.66
C PRO A 426 42.90 13.09 4.36
N SER A 427 42.42 13.63 5.49
CA SER A 427 41.30 13.05 6.23
C SER A 427 40.00 13.08 5.42
N GLN A 428 39.16 12.05 5.62
CA GLN A 428 37.84 11.87 5.01
C GLN A 428 36.70 12.40 5.90
N ALA A 429 37.00 13.18 6.94
CA ALA A 429 36.01 13.69 7.88
C ALA A 429 35.10 14.78 7.26
N LEU A 430 33.80 14.72 7.55
CA LEU A 430 32.81 15.71 7.09
C LEU A 430 32.97 17.09 7.76
N ILE A 431 33.45 17.10 9.01
CA ILE A 431 33.84 18.30 9.75
C ILE A 431 35.36 18.41 9.64
N THR A 432 35.89 19.50 9.09
CA THR A 432 37.33 19.67 8.89
C THR A 432 38.07 20.10 10.15
N ASP A 433 37.48 20.98 10.96
CA ASP A 433 38.03 21.42 12.23
C ASP A 433 36.97 21.57 13.33
N ILE A 434 37.39 21.36 14.58
CA ILE A 434 36.59 21.62 15.78
C ILE A 434 37.47 22.42 16.73
N ASN A 435 37.00 23.61 17.14
CA ASN A 435 37.74 24.53 18.02
C ASN A 435 39.15 24.90 17.50
N GLY A 436 39.37 24.91 16.18
CA GLY A 436 40.68 25.16 15.57
C GLY A 436 41.66 23.96 15.64
N LEU A 437 41.20 22.79 16.06
CA LEU A 437 41.93 21.52 15.94
C LEU A 437 41.41 20.76 14.70
N PRO A 438 42.28 20.20 13.85
CA PRO A 438 41.84 19.40 12.72
C PRO A 438 41.15 18.12 13.20
N VAL A 439 40.10 17.70 12.51
CA VAL A 439 39.51 16.37 12.70
C VAL A 439 40.29 15.36 11.87
N HIS A 440 40.61 14.22 12.47
CA HIS A 440 41.26 13.12 11.79
C HIS A 440 40.25 12.02 11.45
N SER A 441 40.63 11.16 10.51
CA SER A 441 39.92 9.93 10.18
C SER A 441 40.90 8.75 10.20
N VAL A 442 40.38 7.53 10.33
CA VAL A 442 41.19 6.32 10.30
C VAL A 442 40.52 5.25 9.44
N THR A 443 41.24 4.78 8.43
CA THR A 443 40.83 3.66 7.58
C THR A 443 40.74 2.37 8.40
N VAL A 444 39.59 1.71 8.32
CA VAL A 444 39.36 0.33 8.81
C VAL A 444 39.16 -0.56 7.60
N GLN A 445 39.94 -1.64 7.51
CA GLN A 445 39.79 -2.68 6.50
C GLN A 445 39.11 -3.90 7.12
N VAL A 446 38.01 -4.34 6.51
CA VAL A 446 37.30 -5.55 6.94
C VAL A 446 37.48 -6.62 5.87
N LYS A 447 38.18 -7.69 6.24
CA LYS A 447 38.42 -8.86 5.40
C LYS A 447 37.44 -9.97 5.78
N VAL A 448 36.57 -10.30 4.83
CA VAL A 448 35.67 -11.46 4.90
C VAL A 448 36.31 -12.60 4.11
N LYS A 449 36.24 -13.83 4.62
CA LYS A 449 36.71 -15.04 3.92
C LYS A 449 35.68 -16.15 4.07
N ALA A 450 35.27 -16.74 2.96
CA ALA A 450 34.28 -17.82 2.94
C ALA A 450 34.93 -19.21 3.06
N SER A 451 34.29 -20.10 3.84
CA SER A 451 34.60 -21.53 3.89
C SER A 451 33.65 -22.34 3.00
N CYS A 452 32.39 -21.91 2.86
CA CYS A 452 31.39 -22.50 1.97
C CYS A 452 31.07 -21.60 0.76
N ILE A 453 30.05 -21.96 -0.04
CA ILE A 453 29.52 -21.10 -1.11
C ILE A 453 28.44 -20.20 -0.53
N VAL A 454 28.65 -18.89 -0.55
CA VAL A 454 27.72 -17.91 0.01
C VAL A 454 27.12 -17.04 -1.10
N GLN A 455 25.81 -16.85 -1.07
CA GLN A 455 25.09 -15.96 -1.99
C GLN A 455 25.40 -14.48 -1.69
N SER A 456 24.70 -13.54 -2.34
CA SER A 456 24.83 -12.11 -2.05
C SER A 456 24.64 -11.86 -0.54
N SER A 457 25.66 -11.30 0.11
CA SER A 457 25.65 -11.03 1.55
C SER A 457 25.76 -9.53 1.81
N LYS A 458 25.21 -9.07 2.93
CA LYS A 458 25.19 -7.66 3.31
C LYS A 458 26.00 -7.45 4.58
N LEU A 459 27.09 -6.69 4.46
CA LEU A 459 27.91 -6.23 5.57
C LEU A 459 27.41 -4.85 6.01
N THR A 460 27.29 -4.66 7.31
CA THR A 460 26.86 -3.41 7.93
C THR A 460 27.81 -3.03 9.07
N VAL A 461 28.06 -1.73 9.24
CA VAL A 461 29.05 -1.16 10.16
C VAL A 461 28.35 -0.17 11.09
N GLY A 462 28.40 -0.43 12.39
CA GLY A 462 27.96 0.49 13.45
C GLY A 462 29.14 1.07 14.21
N VAL A 463 29.06 2.36 14.54
CA VAL A 463 29.98 3.07 15.44
C VAL A 463 29.18 3.90 16.45
N GLN A 464 29.73 4.17 17.63
CA GLN A 464 29.03 4.91 18.69
C GLN A 464 28.94 6.41 18.36
N PRO A 465 27.76 7.06 18.49
CA PRO A 465 27.62 8.50 18.27
C PRO A 465 28.55 9.33 19.18
N PRO A 466 29.13 10.45 18.69
CA PRO A 466 28.93 11.03 17.35
C PRO A 466 30.06 10.66 16.37
N LEU A 467 30.62 9.44 16.46
CA LEU A 467 31.44 8.91 15.37
C LEU A 467 30.57 8.65 14.14
N ALA A 468 31.17 8.76 12.96
CA ALA A 468 30.59 8.36 11.69
C ALA A 468 31.62 7.59 10.85
N VAL A 469 31.14 6.94 9.79
CA VAL A 469 31.96 6.24 8.79
C VAL A 469 31.64 6.78 7.40
N THR A 470 32.60 6.72 6.48
CA THR A 470 32.40 7.14 5.07
C THR A 470 31.35 6.31 4.34
N GLN A 471 31.18 5.05 4.74
CA GLN A 471 30.16 4.13 4.22
C GLN A 471 29.82 3.10 5.31
N ASP A 472 28.52 2.96 5.61
CA ASP A 472 27.99 2.09 6.67
C ASP A 472 27.53 0.71 6.17
N GLN A 473 27.22 0.59 4.87
CA GLN A 473 26.62 -0.59 4.27
C GLN A 473 27.34 -1.02 2.98
N PHE A 474 27.67 -2.30 2.89
CA PHE A 474 28.31 -2.92 1.73
C PHE A 474 27.51 -4.16 1.30
N VAL A 475 27.25 -4.27 0.00
CA VAL A 475 26.72 -5.50 -0.60
C VAL A 475 27.90 -6.25 -1.20
N LEU A 476 28.10 -7.50 -0.77
CA LEU A 476 29.15 -8.38 -1.27
C LEU A 476 28.57 -9.29 -2.35
N GLU A 477 29.31 -9.42 -3.45
CA GLU A 477 29.00 -10.36 -4.53
C GLU A 477 29.10 -11.82 -4.02
N PRO A 478 28.45 -12.80 -4.68
CA PRO A 478 28.49 -14.20 -4.27
C PRO A 478 29.93 -14.74 -4.14
N MET A 479 30.23 -15.36 -3.00
CA MET A 479 31.56 -15.82 -2.64
C MET A 479 31.69 -17.34 -2.77
N GLY A 480 32.71 -17.79 -3.50
CA GLY A 480 33.08 -19.21 -3.60
C GLY A 480 33.94 -19.67 -2.43
N VAL A 481 34.06 -21.00 -2.26
CA VAL A 481 34.88 -21.66 -1.24
C VAL A 481 36.32 -21.10 -1.25
N GLY A 482 36.81 -20.66 -0.08
CA GLY A 482 38.16 -20.14 0.09
C GLY A 482 38.39 -18.71 -0.43
N SER A 483 37.42 -18.12 -1.12
CA SER A 483 37.52 -16.73 -1.58
C SER A 483 37.50 -15.74 -0.41
N SER A 484 38.06 -14.55 -0.63
CA SER A 484 38.11 -13.49 0.37
C SER A 484 37.91 -12.13 -0.28
N THR A 485 36.99 -11.35 0.29
CA THR A 485 36.72 -9.96 -0.08
C THR A 485 37.25 -9.03 1.00
N VAL A 486 37.67 -7.82 0.62
CA VAL A 486 38.10 -6.77 1.54
C VAL A 486 37.31 -5.52 1.22
N VAL A 487 36.61 -4.98 2.21
CA VAL A 487 35.98 -3.65 2.15
C VAL A 487 36.73 -2.69 3.07
N ALA A 488 36.72 -1.41 2.76
CA ALA A 488 37.38 -0.38 3.54
C ALA A 488 36.48 0.85 3.70
N PHE A 489 36.53 1.47 4.88
CA PHE A 489 35.86 2.73 5.20
C PHE A 489 36.74 3.53 6.16
N SER A 490 36.64 4.85 6.15
CA SER A 490 37.28 5.68 7.18
C SER A 490 36.26 6.02 8.27
N ALA A 491 36.64 5.82 9.54
CA ALA A 491 35.89 6.28 10.70
C ALA A 491 36.42 7.66 11.17
N PHE A 492 35.53 8.56 11.60
CA PHE A 492 35.87 9.92 12.02
C PHE A 492 34.86 10.49 13.03
N LEU A 493 35.21 11.61 13.66
CA LEU A 493 34.30 12.33 14.57
C LEU A 493 33.39 13.29 13.79
N ASN A 494 32.08 13.17 13.98
CA ASN A 494 31.05 13.95 13.28
C ASN A 494 30.14 14.77 14.23
N GLY A 495 30.68 15.15 15.40
CA GLY A 495 29.96 15.95 16.40
C GLY A 495 30.90 16.70 17.34
N ARG A 496 30.34 17.63 18.12
CA ARG A 496 31.10 18.56 18.99
C ARG A 496 31.29 18.08 20.43
N TYR A 497 30.94 16.82 20.71
CA TYR A 497 31.10 16.13 21.98
C TYR A 497 31.85 14.80 21.77
N PRO A 498 32.53 14.24 22.78
CA PRO A 498 33.22 12.95 22.62
C PRO A 498 32.23 11.78 22.61
N PRO A 499 32.55 10.65 21.95
CA PRO A 499 31.70 9.47 21.94
C PRO A 499 31.74 8.72 23.27
N ALA A 500 30.69 7.95 23.57
CA ALA A 500 30.62 7.13 24.77
C ALA A 500 31.55 5.90 24.73
N ASP A 501 31.96 5.45 23.55
CA ASP A 501 33.03 4.48 23.39
C ASP A 501 33.69 4.63 22.01
N LEU A 502 34.90 4.08 21.87
CA LEU A 502 35.65 4.01 20.61
C LEU A 502 35.53 2.62 19.96
N THR A 503 34.53 1.83 20.33
CA THR A 503 34.23 0.53 19.73
C THR A 503 33.31 0.67 18.51
N GLY A 504 33.47 -0.26 17.57
CA GLY A 504 32.58 -0.42 16.42
C GLY A 504 32.21 -1.88 16.23
N ASP A 505 30.98 -2.11 15.77
CA ASP A 505 30.39 -3.42 15.49
C ASP A 505 30.27 -3.60 13.97
N ILE A 506 30.64 -4.77 13.46
CA ILE A 506 30.43 -5.21 12.08
C ILE A 506 29.42 -6.34 12.14
N THR A 507 28.27 -6.19 11.48
CA THR A 507 27.24 -7.23 11.36
C THR A 507 27.13 -7.66 9.91
N LEU A 508 27.46 -8.91 9.64
CA LEU A 508 27.39 -9.55 8.33
C LEU A 508 26.19 -10.50 8.28
N SER A 509 25.17 -10.13 7.50
CA SER A 509 23.99 -10.96 7.23
C SER A 509 24.12 -11.66 5.89
N TYR A 510 23.89 -12.98 5.86
CA TYR A 510 24.02 -13.82 4.68
C TYR A 510 23.03 -14.99 4.73
N ASN A 511 22.75 -15.61 3.59
CA ASN A 511 22.04 -16.89 3.54
C ASN A 511 23.07 -18.03 3.44
N SER A 512 22.87 -19.10 4.21
CA SER A 512 23.61 -20.36 4.07
C SER A 512 23.36 -20.98 2.68
N PRO A 513 24.16 -22.00 2.26
CA PRO A 513 23.85 -22.81 1.08
C PRO A 513 22.45 -23.46 1.13
N THR A 514 21.90 -23.65 2.32
CA THR A 514 20.55 -24.20 2.58
C THR A 514 19.44 -23.13 2.62
N GLY A 515 19.75 -21.87 2.33
CA GLY A 515 18.79 -20.76 2.29
C GLY A 515 18.38 -20.20 3.67
N VAL A 516 19.03 -20.64 4.76
CA VAL A 516 18.74 -20.16 6.12
C VAL A 516 19.48 -18.84 6.35
N PRO A 517 18.81 -17.76 6.81
CA PRO A 517 19.47 -16.52 7.14
C PRO A 517 20.36 -16.70 8.38
N ARG A 518 21.65 -16.40 8.24
CA ARG A 518 22.65 -16.38 9.30
C ARG A 518 23.22 -14.97 9.47
N VAL A 519 23.66 -14.65 10.68
CA VAL A 519 24.26 -13.36 11.04
C VAL A 519 25.53 -13.62 11.83
N LEU A 520 26.63 -13.01 11.42
CA LEU A 520 27.92 -13.04 12.11
C LEU A 520 28.28 -11.62 12.55
N GLN A 521 28.73 -11.48 13.80
CA GLN A 521 29.15 -10.19 14.36
C GLN A 521 30.64 -10.20 14.73
N ALA A 522 31.34 -9.13 14.39
CA ALA A 522 32.73 -8.90 14.74
C ALA A 522 32.90 -7.48 15.31
N ARG A 523 33.91 -7.26 16.16
CA ARG A 523 34.19 -5.96 16.79
C ARG A 523 35.56 -5.42 16.43
N PHE A 524 35.66 -4.10 16.37
CA PHE A 524 36.90 -3.35 16.25
C PHE A 524 36.97 -2.22 17.29
N SER A 525 38.16 -1.65 17.47
CA SER A 525 38.38 -0.54 18.41
C SER A 525 39.25 0.52 17.76
N LEU A 526 38.78 1.76 17.81
CA LEU A 526 39.41 2.93 17.20
C LEU A 526 40.38 3.57 18.20
N PRO A 527 41.52 4.14 17.73
CA PRO A 527 42.53 4.71 18.62
C PRO A 527 42.05 6.02 19.27
N LEU A 528 42.44 6.25 20.53
CA LEU A 528 42.11 7.47 21.29
C LEU A 528 42.56 8.78 20.60
N ALA A 529 43.60 8.71 19.76
CA ALA A 529 44.07 9.83 18.93
C ALA A 529 43.07 10.30 17.86
N LEU A 530 42.04 9.50 17.53
CA LEU A 530 40.98 9.90 16.60
C LEU A 530 40.10 11.04 17.15
N VAL A 531 39.97 11.14 18.47
CA VAL A 531 39.06 12.08 19.16
C VAL A 531 39.78 13.03 20.12
N SER A 532 41.10 12.90 20.29
CA SER A 532 41.87 13.70 21.24
C SER A 532 43.30 13.97 20.80
N VAL A 533 43.86 15.08 21.29
CA VAL A 533 45.23 15.57 21.01
C VAL A 533 46.00 15.78 22.33
N PRO A 534 47.35 15.72 22.33
CA PRO A 534 48.14 16.00 23.53
C PRO A 534 48.03 17.47 23.96
N ALA A 535 48.01 17.71 25.27
CA ALA A 535 47.83 19.03 25.87
C ALA A 535 48.69 19.23 27.13
N SER A 536 48.79 20.49 27.59
CA SER A 536 49.46 20.87 28.84
C SER A 536 48.70 20.34 30.08
N PRO A 537 49.36 19.69 31.05
CA PRO A 537 48.70 19.11 32.22
C PRO A 537 48.12 20.17 33.17
N THR A 538 46.84 20.03 33.52
CA THR A 538 46.12 20.98 34.38
C THR A 538 46.29 20.60 35.85
N LYS A 539 46.86 21.49 36.68
CA LYS A 539 47.22 21.18 38.07
C LYS A 539 46.01 21.03 39.02
N THR A 540 44.92 21.74 38.75
CA THR A 540 43.71 21.74 39.59
C THR A 540 42.45 21.71 38.73
N THR A 541 41.66 20.65 38.88
CA THR A 541 40.33 20.49 38.26
C THR A 541 39.29 20.07 39.29
N LYS A 542 38.00 20.12 38.93
CA LYS A 542 36.86 19.73 39.78
C LYS A 542 36.85 18.26 40.18
N PHE A 543 36.88 17.35 39.21
CA PHE A 543 36.67 15.91 39.42
C PHE A 543 37.98 15.13 39.36
N LYS A 544 38.13 14.15 40.25
CA LYS A 544 39.36 13.37 40.48
C LYS A 544 39.03 11.91 40.79
N ILE A 545 39.58 11.01 40.01
CA ILE A 545 39.55 9.55 40.22
C ILE A 545 40.99 9.09 40.49
N THR A 546 41.18 8.05 41.31
CA THR A 546 42.52 7.47 41.54
C THR A 546 42.41 5.96 41.43
N VAL A 547 43.10 5.39 40.45
CA VAL A 547 43.23 3.94 40.23
C VAL A 547 44.49 3.46 40.93
N ASP A 548 44.34 2.45 41.78
CA ASP A 548 45.42 1.78 42.49
C ASP A 548 45.90 0.56 41.67
N THR A 549 47.20 0.27 41.70
CA THR A 549 47.81 -0.94 41.11
C THR A 549 48.64 -1.69 42.14
N ASN A 550 48.89 -2.99 41.95
CA ASN A 550 49.89 -3.73 42.76
C ASN A 550 51.33 -3.66 42.21
N GLN A 551 51.50 -3.05 41.03
CA GLN A 551 52.78 -2.84 40.36
C GLN A 551 53.24 -1.37 40.45
N PRO A 552 54.55 -1.08 40.36
CA PRO A 552 55.08 0.28 40.39
C PRO A 552 54.55 1.15 39.23
N PRO A 553 54.61 2.49 39.36
CA PRO A 553 54.28 3.41 38.29
C PRO A 553 55.11 3.17 37.02
N VAL A 554 54.45 3.24 35.86
CA VAL A 554 55.07 3.18 34.53
C VAL A 554 55.07 4.57 33.90
N ASP A 555 56.09 4.89 33.10
CA ASP A 555 56.17 6.11 32.30
C ASP A 555 54.95 6.24 31.37
N LEU A 556 54.18 7.32 31.52
CA LEU A 556 52.98 7.56 30.73
C LEU A 556 53.30 7.80 29.25
N ASN A 557 54.48 8.33 28.91
CA ASN A 557 54.91 8.47 27.51
C ASN A 557 55.15 7.11 26.84
N SER A 558 55.55 6.08 27.61
CA SER A 558 55.73 4.71 27.10
C SER A 558 54.40 3.97 26.86
N ILE A 559 53.36 4.31 27.63
CA ILE A 559 52.00 3.77 27.50
C ILE A 559 51.20 4.52 26.42
N PHE A 560 51.46 5.81 26.24
CA PHE A 560 50.79 6.70 25.27
C PHE A 560 51.79 7.35 24.30
N PRO A 561 52.56 6.56 23.52
CA PRO A 561 53.61 7.08 22.65
C PRO A 561 53.09 8.10 21.63
N GLU A 562 51.86 7.94 21.15
CA GLU A 562 51.22 8.85 20.19
C GLU A 562 50.88 10.24 20.77
N PHE A 563 50.84 10.37 22.10
CA PHE A 563 50.65 11.64 22.80
C PHE A 563 51.98 12.24 23.33
N SER A 564 53.06 11.46 23.37
CA SER A 564 54.35 11.86 23.94
C SER A 564 55.07 12.99 23.18
N ALA A 565 54.92 13.06 21.85
CA ALA A 565 55.73 13.92 20.98
C ALA A 565 55.53 15.44 21.17
N LYS A 566 54.59 15.86 22.02
CA LYS A 566 54.31 17.27 22.36
C LYS A 566 54.17 17.52 23.87
N SER A 567 54.54 16.57 24.74
CA SER A 567 54.50 16.79 26.19
C SER A 567 55.67 17.66 26.65
N GLU A 568 55.39 18.70 27.45
CA GLU A 568 56.43 19.55 28.06
C GLU A 568 57.16 18.81 29.20
N ASP A 569 56.50 17.83 29.81
CA ASP A 569 56.93 17.11 31.00
C ASP A 569 57.80 15.89 30.66
N LYS A 570 59.09 16.15 30.41
CA LYS A 570 60.11 15.12 30.10
C LYS A 570 60.29 14.04 31.16
N ASP A 571 59.76 14.25 32.36
CA ASP A 571 59.80 13.29 33.46
C ASP A 571 58.87 12.08 33.27
N GLY A 572 57.94 12.08 32.30
CA GLY A 572 57.06 10.93 32.01
C GLY A 572 55.98 10.64 33.07
N ASN A 573 55.84 11.53 34.07
CA ASN A 573 54.98 11.33 35.22
C ASN A 573 53.63 12.07 35.14
N SER A 574 53.47 12.99 34.18
CA SER A 574 52.17 13.55 33.83
C SER A 574 51.93 13.54 32.32
N LEU A 575 50.67 13.38 31.94
CA LEU A 575 50.21 13.46 30.56
C LEU A 575 48.79 14.04 30.54
N ALA A 576 48.45 14.85 29.54
CA ALA A 576 47.10 15.36 29.40
C ALA A 576 46.60 15.27 27.95
N PHE A 577 45.30 14.99 27.87
CA PHE A 577 44.53 14.75 26.67
C PHE A 577 43.51 15.88 26.56
N GLN A 578 43.45 16.53 25.40
CA GLN A 578 42.37 17.45 25.04
C GLN A 578 41.52 16.78 23.97
N PHE A 579 40.25 16.51 24.26
CA PHE A 579 39.31 16.07 23.23
C PHE A 579 39.07 17.20 22.23
N LEU A 580 38.73 16.85 20.98
CA LEU A 580 38.42 17.84 19.93
C LEU A 580 37.25 18.78 20.34
N SER A 581 36.31 18.26 21.14
CA SER A 581 35.23 19.02 21.81
C SER A 581 35.72 20.15 22.74
N GLY A 582 36.98 20.12 23.18
CA GLY A 582 37.63 21.09 24.06
C GLY A 582 37.86 20.64 25.50
N ALA A 583 37.22 19.53 25.93
CA ALA A 583 37.38 18.99 27.28
C ALA A 583 38.82 18.48 27.54
N LYS A 584 39.34 18.67 28.75
CA LYS A 584 40.71 18.32 29.14
C LYS A 584 40.76 17.34 30.31
N VAL A 585 41.50 16.25 30.12
CA VAL A 585 41.74 15.21 31.14
C VAL A 585 43.25 15.09 31.37
N THR A 586 43.69 15.16 32.63
CA THR A 586 45.09 15.00 33.03
C THR A 586 45.26 13.71 33.82
N VAL A 587 46.26 12.90 33.46
CA VAL A 587 46.69 11.69 34.17
C VAL A 587 48.02 11.98 34.87
N LEU A 588 48.11 11.62 36.15
CA LEU A 588 49.27 11.82 37.02
C LEU A 588 49.71 10.47 37.60
N ALA A 589 50.91 10.02 37.25
CA ALA A 589 51.55 8.87 37.87
C ALA A 589 52.26 9.32 39.17
N SER A 590 51.98 8.65 40.29
CA SER A 590 52.54 9.04 41.59
C SER A 590 53.93 8.43 41.81
N LYS A 591 55.01 9.23 41.70
CA LYS A 591 56.40 8.76 41.87
C LYS A 591 56.67 7.93 43.15
N THR A 592 55.86 8.10 44.19
CA THR A 592 56.06 7.49 45.51
C THR A 592 54.96 6.49 45.92
N SER A 593 54.03 6.13 45.02
CA SER A 593 52.97 5.16 45.34
C SER A 593 52.41 4.51 44.07
N GLN A 594 51.92 3.27 44.17
CA GLN A 594 51.32 2.50 43.07
C GLN A 594 49.91 3.03 42.68
N ARG A 595 49.82 4.30 42.26
CA ARG A 595 48.58 5.06 42.10
C ARG A 595 48.65 5.99 40.90
N TYR A 596 47.61 5.97 40.09
CA TYR A 596 47.41 6.88 38.96
C TYR A 596 46.18 7.74 39.22
N ARG A 597 46.34 9.06 39.23
CA ARG A 597 45.23 10.01 39.42
C ARG A 597 44.82 10.59 38.07
N ILE A 598 43.55 10.41 37.71
CA ILE A 598 42.93 10.98 36.53
C ILE A 598 42.05 12.14 37.00
N GLN A 599 42.16 13.31 36.36
CA GLN A 599 41.42 14.50 36.79
C GLN A 599 40.95 15.37 35.61
N SER A 600 39.72 15.89 35.71
CA SER A 600 39.00 16.64 34.68
C SER A 600 38.07 17.68 35.32
N ASP A 601 37.61 18.67 34.55
CA ASP A 601 36.55 19.61 34.96
C ASP A 601 35.14 19.17 34.55
N SER A 602 35.05 18.01 33.90
CA SER A 602 33.83 17.31 33.46
C SER A 602 33.91 15.85 33.88
N PHE A 603 32.79 15.27 34.35
CA PHE A 603 32.78 13.94 34.96
C PHE A 603 32.83 12.83 33.89
N GLU A 604 31.84 12.80 33.00
CA GLU A 604 31.75 11.89 31.86
C GLU A 604 33.03 11.81 31.01
N ASP A 605 33.70 12.94 30.74
CA ASP A 605 34.89 12.98 29.86
C ASP A 605 36.10 12.19 30.43
N MET A 606 36.13 11.86 31.73
CA MET A 606 37.17 10.98 32.28
C MET A 606 37.07 9.54 31.77
N TRP A 607 35.89 9.09 31.31
CA TRP A 607 35.62 7.69 30.96
C TRP A 607 36.64 7.10 29.99
N LEU A 608 36.76 7.67 28.78
CA LEU A 608 37.61 7.11 27.72
C LEU A 608 39.07 7.00 28.15
N VAL A 609 39.59 7.99 28.88
CA VAL A 609 40.98 7.99 29.36
C VAL A 609 41.21 6.98 30.47
N VAL A 610 40.25 6.79 31.38
CA VAL A 610 40.33 5.73 32.42
C VAL A 610 40.21 4.35 31.78
N LYS A 611 39.32 4.15 30.81
CA LYS A 611 39.20 2.90 30.03
C LYS A 611 40.51 2.56 29.33
N GLU A 612 41.05 3.49 28.54
CA GLU A 612 42.26 3.28 27.75
C GLU A 612 43.47 3.00 28.64
N LEU A 613 43.65 3.75 29.74
CA LEU A 613 44.70 3.50 30.73
C LEU A 613 44.63 2.08 31.30
N VAL A 614 43.43 1.62 31.68
CA VAL A 614 43.21 0.28 32.23
C VAL A 614 43.47 -0.80 31.18
N GLN A 615 42.95 -0.65 29.95
CA GLN A 615 43.15 -1.62 28.87
C GLN A 615 44.62 -1.71 28.44
N ARG A 616 45.35 -0.58 28.38
CA ARG A 616 46.79 -0.60 28.08
C ARG A 616 47.61 -1.25 29.19
N PHE A 617 47.25 -1.09 30.47
CA PHE A 617 47.89 -1.85 31.55
C PHE A 617 47.65 -3.36 31.47
N ASP A 618 46.42 -3.78 31.16
CA ASP A 618 46.08 -5.19 30.93
C ASP A 618 46.88 -5.81 29.77
N LEU A 619 47.26 -5.01 28.77
CA LEU A 619 48.12 -5.43 27.66
C LEU A 619 49.62 -5.29 27.92
N HIS A 620 50.03 -4.39 28.83
CA HIS A 620 51.44 -4.07 29.10
C HIS A 620 52.08 -5.02 30.11
N PHE A 621 51.46 -5.22 31.28
CA PHE A 621 52.05 -6.01 32.35
C PHE A 621 52.24 -7.50 32.00
N PRO A 622 51.30 -8.18 31.31
CA PRO A 622 51.52 -9.55 30.83
C PRO A 622 52.63 -9.67 29.77
N LYS A 623 52.87 -8.64 28.93
CA LYS A 623 54.01 -8.62 27.99
C LYS A 623 55.36 -8.52 28.71
N LEU A 624 55.38 -7.93 29.90
CA LEU A 624 56.52 -7.95 30.83
C LEU A 624 56.59 -9.21 31.71
N GLY A 625 55.73 -10.21 31.47
CA GLY A 625 55.71 -11.47 32.20
C GLY A 625 55.02 -11.44 33.57
N VAL A 626 54.40 -10.31 33.97
CA VAL A 626 53.66 -10.18 35.23
C VAL A 626 52.34 -10.93 35.11
N LYS A 627 52.16 -11.99 35.91
CA LYS A 627 50.99 -12.88 35.88
C LYS A 627 49.91 -12.54 36.92
N ASP A 628 50.24 -11.73 37.91
CA ASP A 628 49.41 -11.40 39.07
C ASP A 628 49.01 -9.91 39.12
N PHE A 629 49.00 -9.23 37.97
CA PHE A 629 48.62 -7.81 37.89
C PHE A 629 47.21 -7.60 38.44
N LYS A 630 47.08 -6.63 39.35
CA LYS A 630 45.84 -6.22 39.99
C LYS A 630 45.71 -4.71 39.97
N LYS A 631 44.49 -4.29 39.67
CA LYS A 631 44.01 -2.91 39.58
C LYS A 631 42.78 -2.79 40.48
N SER A 632 42.66 -1.70 41.22
CA SER A 632 41.54 -1.48 42.14
C SER A 632 41.20 0.00 42.30
N PHE A 633 40.03 0.27 42.88
CA PHE A 633 39.57 1.62 43.20
C PHE A 633 39.22 1.68 44.69
N SER A 634 39.98 2.47 45.47
CA SER A 634 39.74 2.66 46.92
C SER A 634 38.96 3.92 47.28
N GLY A 635 38.46 4.67 46.29
CA GLY A 635 37.66 5.88 46.52
C GLY A 635 36.17 5.59 46.79
N PRO A 636 35.39 6.62 47.18
CA PRO A 636 33.93 6.54 47.18
C PRO A 636 33.41 6.50 45.73
N ILE A 637 32.30 5.78 45.51
CA ILE A 637 31.62 5.77 44.21
C ILE A 637 30.94 7.13 43.97
N PRO A 638 31.22 7.84 42.85
CA PRO A 638 30.76 9.21 42.57
C PRO A 638 29.29 9.27 42.10
N LEU A 639 28.37 8.84 42.97
CA LEU A 639 26.94 8.81 42.67
C LEU A 639 26.33 10.21 42.55
N GLN A 640 26.86 11.21 43.28
CA GLN A 640 26.29 12.57 43.27
C GLN A 640 26.51 13.25 41.92
N GLU A 641 27.69 13.09 41.34
CA GLU A 641 28.09 13.59 40.03
C GLU A 641 27.28 12.90 38.93
N TYR A 642 27.28 11.57 38.95
CA TYR A 642 26.49 10.73 38.03
C TYR A 642 24.99 11.09 38.03
N PHE A 643 24.43 11.37 39.20
CA PHE A 643 23.02 11.76 39.34
C PHE A 643 22.69 13.17 38.81
N LEU A 644 23.68 14.00 38.47
CA LEU A 644 23.44 15.25 37.73
C LEU A 644 23.26 14.97 36.24
N SER A 645 24.10 14.11 35.65
CA SER A 645 23.98 13.70 34.24
C SER A 645 22.62 13.00 33.98
N VAL A 646 22.15 12.18 34.93
CA VAL A 646 20.80 11.58 34.93
C VAL A 646 19.68 12.63 34.95
N ASP A 647 19.77 13.66 35.81
CA ASP A 647 18.72 14.69 35.87
C ASP A 647 18.70 15.58 34.62
N HIS A 648 19.88 15.87 34.04
CA HIS A 648 19.98 16.68 32.84
C HIS A 648 19.34 15.97 31.62
N HIS A 649 19.62 14.68 31.46
CA HIS A 649 18.97 13.84 30.45
C HIS A 649 17.44 13.81 30.62
N PHE A 650 16.97 13.50 31.82
CA PHE A 650 15.54 13.44 32.13
C PHE A 650 14.82 14.79 31.86
N GLN A 651 15.44 15.92 32.19
CA GLN A 651 14.89 17.26 31.90
C GLN A 651 14.74 17.51 30.39
N LEU A 652 15.68 17.03 29.57
CA LEU A 652 15.59 17.14 28.10
C LEU A 652 14.52 16.19 27.52
N ARG A 653 14.32 14.99 28.08
CA ARG A 653 13.19 14.11 27.72
C ARG A 653 11.83 14.75 28.05
N VAL A 654 11.69 15.31 29.25
CA VAL A 654 10.48 16.02 29.68
C VAL A 654 10.21 17.24 28.79
N SER A 655 11.26 17.95 28.37
CA SER A 655 11.14 19.07 27.42
C SER A 655 10.74 18.60 26.01
N ALA A 656 11.28 17.48 25.53
CA ALA A 656 10.88 16.88 24.26
C ALA A 656 9.38 16.52 24.23
N GLN A 657 8.85 15.92 25.31
CA GLN A 657 7.42 15.63 25.44
C GLN A 657 6.57 16.91 25.40
N GLN A 658 6.99 17.98 26.09
CA GLN A 658 6.28 19.27 26.07
C GLN A 658 6.25 19.89 24.66
N TYR A 659 7.35 19.85 23.91
CA TYR A 659 7.37 20.29 22.52
C TYR A 659 6.47 19.42 21.63
N GLN A 660 6.49 18.10 21.81
CA GLN A 660 5.63 17.18 21.06
C GLN A 660 4.14 17.43 21.33
N ASP A 661 3.75 17.65 22.58
CA ASP A 661 2.38 17.97 22.98
C ASP A 661 1.91 19.30 22.37
N LEU A 662 2.72 20.36 22.48
CA LEU A 662 2.45 21.68 21.89
C LEU A 662 2.36 21.64 20.35
N LEU A 663 3.26 20.90 19.69
CA LEU A 663 3.20 20.65 18.26
C LEU A 663 1.92 19.91 17.88
N SER A 664 1.48 18.94 18.68
CA SER A 664 0.23 18.20 18.44
C SER A 664 -0.99 19.13 18.49
N GLU A 665 -1.05 20.05 19.47
CA GLU A 665 -2.10 21.06 19.57
C GLU A 665 -2.12 21.97 18.35
N ARG A 666 -0.97 22.57 17.98
CA ARG A 666 -0.88 23.48 16.85
C ARG A 666 -1.16 22.78 15.52
N ALA A 667 -0.74 21.53 15.36
CA ALA A 667 -1.09 20.70 14.20
C ALA A 667 -2.60 20.35 14.16
N VAL A 668 -3.29 20.22 15.30
CA VAL A 668 -4.76 20.10 15.34
C VAL A 668 -5.43 21.41 14.92
N GLN A 669 -4.99 22.55 15.47
CA GLN A 669 -5.51 23.88 15.14
C GLN A 669 -5.32 24.21 13.64
N PHE A 670 -4.11 24.02 13.11
CA PHE A 670 -3.78 24.22 11.70
C PHE A 670 -4.68 23.40 10.77
N ARG A 671 -4.84 22.10 11.04
CA ARG A 671 -5.74 21.20 10.29
C ARG A 671 -7.23 21.54 10.44
N ALA A 672 -7.63 22.27 11.49
CA ALA A 672 -8.99 22.77 11.63
C ALA A 672 -9.22 24.03 10.78
N ILE A 673 -8.26 24.97 10.77
CA ILE A 673 -8.27 26.17 9.92
C ILE A 673 -8.27 25.76 8.44
N GLN A 674 -7.38 24.86 8.01
CA GLN A 674 -7.35 24.32 6.65
C GLN A 674 -8.70 23.71 6.23
N ARG A 675 -9.33 22.88 7.08
CA ARG A 675 -10.66 22.31 6.80
C ARG A 675 -11.74 23.40 6.66
N ARG A 676 -11.68 24.46 7.45
CA ARG A 676 -12.61 25.60 7.35
C ARG A 676 -12.40 26.38 6.05
N LEU A 677 -11.15 26.64 5.66
CA LEU A 677 -10.79 27.28 4.39
C LEU A 677 -11.22 26.45 3.19
N LEU A 678 -10.93 25.14 3.16
CA LEU A 678 -11.40 24.23 2.11
C LEU A 678 -12.94 24.20 1.98
N THR A 679 -13.66 24.30 3.10
CA THR A 679 -15.12 24.42 3.10
C THR A 679 -15.59 25.74 2.48
N ARG A 680 -14.86 26.85 2.69
CA ARG A 680 -15.14 28.15 2.06
C ARG A 680 -14.78 28.17 0.56
N PHE A 681 -13.64 27.61 0.17
CA PHE A 681 -13.20 27.55 -1.24
C PHE A 681 -14.06 26.61 -2.10
N LYS A 682 -14.84 25.71 -1.50
CA LYS A 682 -15.83 24.87 -2.19
C LYS A 682 -17.18 25.57 -2.41
N ASP A 683 -17.44 26.69 -1.74
CA ASP A 683 -18.63 27.50 -1.97
C ASP A 683 -18.57 28.16 -3.35
N LYS A 684 -19.69 28.21 -4.06
CA LYS A 684 -19.79 28.93 -5.35
C LYS A 684 -19.97 30.43 -5.16
N THR A 685 -20.34 30.86 -3.94
CA THR A 685 -20.47 32.27 -3.58
C THR A 685 -19.19 32.75 -2.86
N PRO A 686 -18.62 33.92 -3.23
CA PRO A 686 -17.38 34.41 -2.64
C PRO A 686 -17.62 34.96 -1.21
N ALA A 687 -17.73 34.06 -0.24
CA ALA A 687 -17.80 34.42 1.17
C ALA A 687 -16.44 34.94 1.67
N PRO A 688 -16.39 36.08 2.39
CA PRO A 688 -15.12 36.62 2.90
C PRO A 688 -14.45 35.64 3.87
N LEU A 689 -13.12 35.54 3.80
CA LEU A 689 -12.35 34.57 4.58
C LEU A 689 -12.27 34.89 6.09
N GLN A 690 -12.73 36.07 6.52
CA GLN A 690 -12.80 36.46 7.93
C GLN A 690 -11.46 36.28 8.67
N ASN A 691 -10.37 36.68 8.00
CA ASN A 691 -8.98 36.63 8.50
C ASN A 691 -8.45 35.21 8.79
N LEU A 692 -9.13 34.15 8.32
CA LEU A 692 -8.70 32.75 8.48
C LEU A 692 -7.38 32.44 7.74
N ASP A 693 -7.05 33.22 6.73
CA ASP A 693 -5.75 33.27 6.06
C ASP A 693 -4.66 33.75 7.02
N THR A 694 -4.80 34.94 7.62
CA THR A 694 -3.83 35.47 8.59
C THR A 694 -3.68 34.57 9.83
N LEU A 695 -4.75 33.88 10.23
CA LEU A 695 -4.73 32.89 11.31
C LEU A 695 -4.01 31.59 10.90
N LEU A 696 -4.12 31.17 9.63
CA LEU A 696 -3.37 30.04 9.07
C LEU A 696 -1.87 30.34 9.11
N ASP A 697 -1.46 31.51 8.63
CA ASP A 697 -0.05 31.94 8.59
C ASP A 697 0.53 32.07 10.01
N ALA A 698 -0.18 32.73 10.93
CA ALA A 698 0.24 32.86 12.32
C ALA A 698 0.32 31.51 13.06
N THR A 699 -0.50 30.53 12.67
CA THR A 699 -0.41 29.15 13.20
C THR A 699 0.74 28.38 12.55
N TYR A 700 1.00 28.60 11.25
CA TYR A 700 2.15 28.01 10.54
C TYR A 700 3.48 28.46 11.15
N SER A 701 3.67 29.76 11.39
CA SER A 701 4.89 30.27 12.05
C SER A 701 5.08 29.68 13.46
N GLN A 702 4.00 29.45 14.21
CA GLN A 702 4.07 28.76 15.51
C GLN A 702 4.48 27.29 15.38
N VAL A 703 3.98 26.58 14.36
CA VAL A 703 4.39 25.19 14.09
C VAL A 703 5.86 25.11 13.70
N MET A 704 6.35 26.03 12.84
CA MET A 704 7.76 26.08 12.44
C MET A 704 8.68 26.36 13.64
N ALA A 705 8.41 27.40 14.42
CA ALA A 705 9.24 27.75 15.59
C ALA A 705 9.25 26.65 16.67
N LEU A 706 8.13 25.93 16.86
CA LEU A 706 8.08 24.78 17.77
C LEU A 706 8.81 23.55 17.20
N ALA A 707 8.86 23.38 15.88
CA ALA A 707 9.62 22.29 15.25
C ALA A 707 11.13 22.54 15.32
N GLU A 708 11.55 23.78 15.08
CA GLU A 708 12.96 24.21 15.25
C GLU A 708 13.42 24.00 16.70
N ALA A 709 12.65 24.45 17.69
CA ALA A 709 12.95 24.23 19.11
C ALA A 709 12.93 22.74 19.52
N ALA A 710 12.08 21.91 18.90
CA ALA A 710 12.05 20.48 19.13
C ALA A 710 13.29 19.77 18.58
N GLU A 711 13.79 20.17 17.40
CA GLU A 711 15.03 19.64 16.81
C GLU A 711 16.27 20.08 17.60
N GLU A 712 16.34 21.34 18.06
CA GLU A 712 17.39 21.79 18.98
C GLU A 712 17.40 20.97 20.28
N ASN A 713 16.23 20.74 20.89
CA ASN A 713 16.10 19.90 22.07
C ASN A 713 16.47 18.44 21.80
N ARG A 714 16.18 17.90 20.60
CA ARG A 714 16.56 16.53 20.20
C ARG A 714 18.08 16.39 20.10
N ALA A 715 18.77 17.33 19.47
CA ALA A 715 20.23 17.35 19.39
C ALA A 715 20.88 17.42 20.78
N LEU A 716 20.34 18.27 21.67
CA LEU A 716 20.80 18.35 23.06
C LEU A 716 20.53 17.05 23.85
N LEU A 717 19.40 16.39 23.62
CA LEU A 717 19.07 15.10 24.24
C LEU A 717 20.03 13.99 23.77
N GLU A 718 20.38 13.94 22.48
CA GLU A 718 21.35 12.98 21.94
C GLU A 718 22.76 13.21 22.51
N GLU A 719 23.20 14.46 22.66
CA GLU A 719 24.45 14.82 23.35
C GLU A 719 24.41 14.43 24.85
N ALA A 720 23.33 14.74 25.54
CA ALA A 720 23.15 14.42 26.97
C ALA A 720 23.09 12.90 27.21
N PHE A 721 22.49 12.13 26.31
CA PHE A 721 22.46 10.68 26.39
C PHE A 721 23.86 10.07 26.22
N VAL A 722 24.67 10.54 25.26
CA VAL A 722 26.05 10.08 25.09
C VAL A 722 26.94 10.45 26.28
N ARG A 723 26.75 11.64 26.89
CA ARG A 723 27.37 11.99 28.17
C ARG A 723 26.94 11.04 29.29
N LEU A 724 25.64 10.81 29.45
CA LEU A 724 25.10 9.88 30.45
C LEU A 724 25.68 8.46 30.28
N ARG A 725 25.72 7.92 29.06
CA ARG A 725 26.38 6.63 28.77
C ARG A 725 27.83 6.60 29.27
N SER A 726 28.60 7.66 28.99
CA SER A 726 30.00 7.78 29.40
C SER A 726 30.14 7.75 30.92
N ALA A 727 29.30 8.52 31.62
CA ALA A 727 29.21 8.52 33.08
C ALA A 727 28.78 7.15 33.65
N THR A 728 27.88 6.44 32.97
CA THR A 728 27.43 5.10 33.34
C THR A 728 28.52 4.04 33.14
N HIS A 729 29.20 4.01 32.00
CA HIS A 729 30.32 3.07 31.79
C HIS A 729 31.46 3.32 32.80
N LEU A 730 31.73 4.58 33.14
CA LEU A 730 32.68 4.94 34.21
C LEU A 730 32.21 4.43 35.59
N LEU A 731 30.92 4.57 35.92
CA LEU A 731 30.34 3.99 37.14
C LEU A 731 30.48 2.46 37.19
N VAL A 732 30.19 1.76 36.08
CA VAL A 732 30.37 0.30 35.94
C VAL A 732 31.82 -0.10 36.22
N LEU A 733 32.80 0.54 35.54
CA LEU A 733 34.22 0.24 35.73
C LEU A 733 34.69 0.52 37.17
N LEU A 734 34.26 1.63 37.77
CA LEU A 734 34.60 1.93 39.17
C LEU A 734 34.02 0.88 40.13
N MET A 735 32.81 0.39 39.90
CA MET A 735 32.22 -0.70 40.71
C MET A 735 32.97 -2.03 40.52
N THR A 736 33.36 -2.38 39.29
CA THR A 736 34.19 -3.56 39.00
C THR A 736 35.56 -3.47 39.69
N LEU A 737 36.22 -2.32 39.65
CA LEU A 737 37.51 -2.07 40.33
C LEU A 737 37.39 -1.96 41.85
N TRP A 738 36.22 -1.61 42.39
CA TRP A 738 35.98 -1.48 43.83
C TRP A 738 35.74 -2.83 44.52
N GLN A 739 34.99 -3.73 43.89
CA GLN A 739 34.61 -5.04 44.46
C GLN A 739 35.31 -6.25 43.82
N GLY A 740 36.16 -6.03 42.81
CA GLY A 740 36.84 -7.12 42.09
C GLY A 740 35.85 -8.04 41.38
N LEU A 741 34.89 -7.47 40.65
CA LEU A 741 33.87 -8.23 39.93
C LEU A 741 34.48 -9.04 38.78
N THR A 742 33.92 -10.22 38.49
CA THR A 742 34.34 -11.02 37.32
C THR A 742 33.92 -10.33 36.01
N PRO A 743 34.46 -10.75 34.84
CA PRO A 743 33.98 -10.26 33.54
C PRO A 743 32.47 -10.44 33.37
N ASP A 744 31.93 -11.61 33.75
CA ASP A 744 30.49 -11.92 33.64
C ASP A 744 29.65 -11.01 34.56
N GLN A 745 30.12 -10.76 35.78
CA GLN A 745 29.46 -9.83 36.72
C GLN A 745 29.51 -8.38 36.22
N SER A 746 30.59 -8.00 35.53
CA SER A 746 30.72 -6.70 34.89
C SER A 746 29.78 -6.58 33.68
N ALA A 747 29.65 -7.63 32.87
CA ALA A 747 28.71 -7.68 31.74
C ALA A 747 27.24 -7.65 32.19
N ILE A 748 26.89 -8.32 33.29
CA ILE A 748 25.55 -8.23 33.90
C ILE A 748 25.27 -6.79 34.36
N LEU A 749 26.25 -6.13 35.01
CA LEU A 749 26.12 -4.75 35.48
C LEU A 749 26.03 -3.74 34.32
N GLU A 750 26.81 -3.95 33.26
CA GLU A 750 26.76 -3.17 32.02
C GLU A 750 25.41 -3.30 31.32
N ALA A 751 24.92 -4.53 31.08
CA ALA A 751 23.59 -4.76 30.50
C ALA A 751 22.45 -4.23 31.38
N THR A 752 22.63 -4.16 32.71
CA THR A 752 21.65 -3.59 33.64
C THR A 752 21.57 -2.06 33.57
N LEU A 753 22.72 -1.38 33.43
CA LEU A 753 22.80 0.09 33.47
C LEU A 753 22.84 0.75 32.09
N LEU A 754 23.19 0.02 31.03
CA LEU A 754 23.22 0.50 29.63
C LEU A 754 22.28 -0.35 28.73
N PRO A 755 20.97 -0.46 29.06
CA PRO A 755 20.04 -1.36 28.36
C PRO A 755 19.65 -0.92 26.94
N LEU A 756 20.02 0.29 26.51
CA LEU A 756 19.64 0.89 25.22
C LEU A 756 20.86 1.44 24.49
N LEU A 757 20.83 1.47 23.16
CA LEU A 757 21.82 2.15 22.31
C LEU A 757 21.45 3.58 21.94
N GLN A 758 20.15 3.91 21.93
CA GLN A 758 19.61 5.25 21.74
C GLN A 758 18.24 5.34 22.46
N ASP A 759 17.87 6.53 22.90
CA ASP A 759 16.55 6.84 23.43
C ASP A 759 15.50 6.89 22.30
N THR A 760 14.27 6.43 22.56
CA THR A 760 13.16 6.48 21.59
C THR A 760 11.93 7.18 22.20
N PRO A 761 10.98 7.70 21.39
CA PRO A 761 9.79 8.39 21.91
C PRO A 761 8.87 7.52 22.80
N GLN A 762 8.98 6.20 22.72
CA GLN A 762 8.17 5.25 23.50
C GLN A 762 8.95 4.59 24.64
N LEU A 763 10.28 4.50 24.53
CA LEU A 763 11.16 3.81 25.46
C LEU A 763 12.52 4.51 25.52
N GLY A 764 12.89 4.98 26.70
CA GLY A 764 14.20 5.56 26.98
C GLY A 764 14.79 5.08 28.30
N TRP A 765 15.96 5.64 28.60
CA TRP A 765 16.91 5.04 29.53
C TRP A 765 16.40 4.92 30.98
N GLU A 766 15.69 5.91 31.52
CA GLU A 766 15.30 5.92 32.93
C GLU A 766 14.38 4.76 33.31
N GLU A 767 13.33 4.50 32.52
CA GLU A 767 12.39 3.40 32.75
C GLU A 767 13.02 2.03 32.49
N SER A 768 13.87 1.89 31.45
CA SER A 768 14.60 0.66 31.17
C SER A 768 15.60 0.32 32.29
N CYS A 769 16.39 1.31 32.73
CA CYS A 769 17.36 1.16 33.81
C CYS A 769 16.66 0.90 35.16
N ASP A 770 15.54 1.57 35.46
CA ASP A 770 14.80 1.30 36.70
C ASP A 770 14.20 -0.11 36.71
N ALA A 771 13.70 -0.60 35.58
CA ALA A 771 13.19 -1.96 35.45
C ALA A 771 14.31 -3.01 35.62
N ALA A 772 15.46 -2.83 34.95
CA ALA A 772 16.59 -3.74 35.03
C ALA A 772 17.22 -3.76 36.44
N VAL A 773 17.48 -2.59 37.04
CA VAL A 773 17.98 -2.49 38.43
C VAL A 773 16.95 -3.02 39.42
N SER A 774 15.65 -2.75 39.21
CA SER A 774 14.57 -3.33 40.05
C SER A 774 14.54 -4.85 39.97
N HIS A 775 14.80 -5.44 38.81
CA HIS A 775 14.89 -6.90 38.66
C HIS A 775 16.10 -7.44 39.41
N LEU A 776 17.30 -6.90 39.17
CA LEU A 776 18.55 -7.31 39.81
C LEU A 776 18.51 -7.18 41.35
N LEU A 777 17.82 -6.15 41.86
CA LEU A 777 17.57 -5.93 43.30
C LEU A 777 16.60 -6.95 43.93
N ARG A 778 15.81 -7.68 43.14
CA ARG A 778 14.84 -8.69 43.60
C ARG A 778 15.29 -10.11 43.33
N SER A 779 16.04 -10.37 42.26
CA SER A 779 16.62 -11.67 41.95
C SER A 779 17.96 -11.86 42.67
N CYS A 780 19.06 -11.33 42.14
CA CYS A 780 20.42 -11.59 42.61
C CYS A 780 20.72 -10.96 44.00
N LEU A 781 20.23 -9.75 44.26
CA LEU A 781 20.63 -8.96 45.42
C LEU A 781 19.58 -8.91 46.55
N SER A 782 18.57 -9.79 46.57
CA SER A 782 17.50 -9.75 47.59
C SER A 782 18.01 -9.93 49.02
N ARG A 783 17.27 -9.39 50.00
CA ARG A 783 17.49 -9.66 51.44
C ARG A 783 16.61 -10.78 52.00
N SER A 784 15.58 -11.24 51.28
CA SER A 784 14.79 -12.38 51.70
C SER A 784 14.29 -13.24 50.54
N PRO A 785 14.16 -14.58 50.74
CA PRO A 785 13.59 -15.48 49.75
C PRO A 785 12.08 -15.30 49.58
N LYS A 786 11.38 -14.68 50.54
CA LYS A 786 9.96 -14.34 50.40
C LYS A 786 9.76 -13.20 49.40
N ASP A 787 10.66 -12.22 49.36
CA ASP A 787 10.61 -11.12 48.39
C ASP A 787 10.94 -11.61 46.96
N GLN A 788 11.90 -12.55 46.83
CA GLN A 788 12.18 -13.25 45.57
C GLN A 788 10.93 -13.98 45.05
N ALA A 789 10.36 -14.89 45.86
CA ALA A 789 9.18 -15.67 45.47
C ALA A 789 7.96 -14.77 45.13
N THR A 790 7.74 -13.71 45.91
CA THR A 790 6.63 -12.77 45.66
C THR A 790 6.84 -11.96 44.38
N SER A 791 8.09 -11.61 44.02
CA SER A 791 8.37 -10.92 42.76
C SER A 791 8.30 -11.83 41.53
N LEU A 792 8.59 -13.13 41.66
CA LEU A 792 8.45 -14.10 40.57
C LEU A 792 6.98 -14.42 40.28
N ALA A 793 6.10 -14.35 41.28
CA ALA A 793 4.66 -14.55 41.11
C ALA A 793 3.91 -13.39 40.41
N GLN A 794 4.54 -12.22 40.25
CA GLN A 794 3.93 -11.07 39.57
C GLN A 794 4.20 -11.11 38.05
N ALA A 795 3.46 -11.96 37.35
CA ALA A 795 3.54 -12.12 35.88
C ALA A 795 3.16 -10.87 35.05
N GLY A 796 2.72 -9.79 35.70
CA GLY A 796 2.59 -8.46 35.08
C GLY A 796 3.87 -7.65 35.28
N GLY A 797 4.73 -7.59 34.24
CA GLY A 797 5.91 -6.73 34.26
C GLY A 797 5.58 -5.25 34.46
N PRO A 798 6.52 -4.43 34.98
CA PRO A 798 6.29 -3.00 35.14
C PRO A 798 6.01 -2.36 33.77
N VAL A 799 4.94 -1.57 33.68
CA VAL A 799 4.64 -0.80 32.46
C VAL A 799 5.77 0.20 32.23
N LEU A 800 6.53 -0.02 31.16
CA LEU A 800 7.60 0.87 30.72
C LEU A 800 6.98 2.15 30.12
N GLY A 801 7.52 3.30 30.51
CA GLY A 801 7.10 4.62 30.06
C GLY A 801 7.69 5.71 30.96
N LEU A 802 7.76 6.94 30.44
CA LEU A 802 8.46 8.06 31.05
C LEU A 802 8.06 8.26 32.54
N PRO A 803 9.01 8.20 33.50
CA PRO A 803 8.72 8.39 34.91
C PRO A 803 8.38 9.86 35.22
N ARG A 804 7.79 10.12 36.40
CA ARG A 804 7.48 11.48 36.87
C ARG A 804 8.69 12.22 37.44
N ASP A 805 9.65 11.48 37.97
CA ASP A 805 10.89 11.97 38.57
C ASP A 805 11.97 10.88 38.52
N THR A 806 13.23 11.30 38.71
CA THR A 806 14.40 10.40 38.78
C THR A 806 14.61 9.81 40.18
N ALA A 807 13.85 10.22 41.20
CA ALA A 807 14.16 9.95 42.60
C ALA A 807 13.96 8.48 43.00
N ARG A 808 13.10 7.73 42.29
CA ARG A 808 13.01 6.26 42.42
C ARG A 808 14.25 5.57 41.85
N LEU A 809 14.62 5.88 40.60
CA LEU A 809 15.78 5.31 39.91
C LEU A 809 17.07 5.54 40.71
N LYS A 810 17.29 6.78 41.19
CA LYS A 810 18.45 7.14 42.02
C LYS A 810 18.54 6.32 43.31
N LYS A 811 17.40 6.10 44.00
CA LYS A 811 17.34 5.25 45.20
C LYS A 811 17.66 3.79 44.87
N HIS A 812 17.18 3.26 43.75
CA HIS A 812 17.48 1.90 43.31
C HIS A 812 18.95 1.72 42.93
N ILE A 813 19.55 2.63 42.15
CA ILE A 813 20.98 2.59 41.82
C ILE A 813 21.83 2.69 43.10
N THR A 814 21.52 3.64 44.00
CA THR A 814 22.21 3.74 45.30
C THR A 814 22.12 2.43 46.07
N LEU A 815 20.93 1.84 46.20
CA LEU A 815 20.68 0.58 46.90
C LEU A 815 21.40 -0.62 46.24
N MET A 816 21.59 -0.60 44.92
CA MET A 816 22.35 -1.62 44.19
C MET A 816 23.85 -1.52 44.51
N CYS A 817 24.44 -0.34 44.39
CA CYS A 817 25.84 -0.08 44.79
C CYS A 817 26.07 -0.46 46.27
N ASP A 818 25.12 -0.12 47.13
CA ASP A 818 25.15 -0.35 48.57
C ASP A 818 25.05 -1.84 48.96
N ARG A 819 24.36 -2.66 48.15
CA ARG A 819 24.29 -4.13 48.33
C ARG A 819 25.49 -4.86 47.73
N ILE A 820 25.96 -4.44 46.55
CA ILE A 820 27.20 -4.94 45.94
C ILE A 820 28.39 -4.65 46.85
N GLY A 821 28.48 -3.45 47.42
CA GLY A 821 29.48 -3.06 48.42
C GLY A 821 29.39 -3.80 49.76
N LYS A 822 28.35 -4.61 49.98
CA LYS A 822 28.17 -5.48 51.16
C LYS A 822 28.34 -6.96 50.79
N GLY A 823 29.03 -7.25 49.69
CA GLY A 823 29.39 -8.60 49.24
C GLY A 823 28.35 -9.28 48.34
N GLY A 824 27.30 -8.57 47.91
CA GLY A 824 26.29 -9.11 46.99
C GLY A 824 26.90 -9.53 45.65
N ARG A 825 26.58 -10.73 45.17
CA ARG A 825 27.04 -11.27 43.89
C ARG A 825 25.96 -11.16 42.81
N LEU A 826 26.41 -11.06 41.56
CA LEU A 826 25.53 -11.01 40.39
C LEU A 826 25.63 -12.36 39.66
N THR A 827 24.49 -13.00 39.43
CA THR A 827 24.37 -14.31 38.77
C THR A 827 23.01 -14.39 38.07
N LEU A 828 23.01 -14.61 36.75
CA LEU A 828 21.78 -14.84 35.98
C LEU A 828 21.34 -16.30 35.96
N ALA A 829 22.21 -17.22 36.39
CA ALA A 829 21.84 -18.61 36.59
C ALA A 829 20.74 -18.69 37.67
N SER A 830 19.54 -19.09 37.27
CA SER A 830 18.48 -19.45 38.20
C SER A 830 18.93 -20.67 39.01
N GLU A 831 19.05 -20.56 40.33
CA GLU A 831 19.24 -21.69 41.23
C GLU A 831 17.95 -22.53 41.36
N ALA A 832 17.39 -22.95 40.22
CA ALA A 832 16.26 -23.87 40.10
C ALA A 832 16.59 -25.32 40.54
N ASN A 833 17.60 -25.46 41.40
CA ASN A 833 18.05 -26.69 42.04
C ASN A 833 18.18 -26.56 43.58
N VAL A 834 17.89 -25.38 44.15
CA VAL A 834 17.55 -25.31 45.59
C VAL A 834 16.14 -25.88 45.73
N GLN A 835 16.05 -27.07 46.34
CA GLN A 835 14.76 -27.70 46.62
C GLN A 835 13.88 -26.78 47.48
N VAL A 836 12.80 -26.26 46.90
CA VAL A 836 11.79 -25.50 47.65
C VAL A 836 11.19 -26.45 48.71
N PRO A 837 11.24 -26.11 50.00
CA PRO A 837 10.65 -26.95 51.04
C PRO A 837 9.16 -27.19 50.75
N ALA A 838 8.72 -28.45 50.85
CA ALA A 838 7.43 -28.95 50.36
C ALA A 838 6.15 -28.35 51.00
N GLN A 839 6.27 -27.28 51.78
CA GLN A 839 5.17 -26.59 52.46
C GLN A 839 4.70 -25.30 51.76
N VAL A 840 5.25 -24.95 50.58
CA VAL A 840 4.88 -23.72 49.84
C VAL A 840 4.13 -23.98 48.52
N GLN A 841 4.02 -25.24 48.07
CA GLN A 841 3.39 -25.57 46.77
C GLN A 841 1.86 -25.37 46.71
N ASN A 842 1.18 -25.08 47.84
CA ASN A 842 -0.29 -25.04 47.92
C ASN A 842 -0.93 -23.64 47.71
N LEU A 843 -0.22 -22.64 47.16
CA LEU A 843 -0.74 -21.26 47.01
C LEU A 843 -0.58 -20.64 45.61
N ALA A 844 -0.19 -21.40 44.59
CA ALA A 844 -0.09 -20.92 43.21
C ALA A 844 -0.72 -21.92 42.22
N ALA A 845 -2.05 -21.90 42.12
CA ALA A 845 -2.77 -22.60 41.05
C ALA A 845 -2.76 -21.75 39.77
N PRO A 846 -2.25 -22.26 38.63
CA PRO A 846 -2.47 -21.62 37.34
C PRO A 846 -3.97 -21.63 37.00
N GLY A 847 -4.49 -20.51 36.50
CA GLY A 847 -5.85 -20.47 35.95
C GLY A 847 -5.92 -21.38 34.72
N GLY A 848 -6.93 -22.25 34.66
CA GLY A 848 -7.03 -23.27 33.62
C GLY A 848 -7.25 -22.72 32.21
N VAL A 849 -6.61 -23.36 31.24
CA VAL A 849 -7.13 -23.46 29.87
C VAL A 849 -7.83 -24.82 29.80
N GLU A 850 -9.11 -24.82 29.43
CA GLU A 850 -9.88 -26.07 29.36
C GLU A 850 -9.43 -26.90 28.15
N THR A 851 -8.93 -28.11 28.41
CA THR A 851 -8.70 -29.11 27.36
C THR A 851 -10.04 -29.73 26.96
N ILE A 852 -10.48 -29.45 25.74
CA ILE A 852 -11.64 -30.11 25.13
C ILE A 852 -11.35 -31.61 25.06
N ALA A 853 -12.31 -32.43 25.50
CA ALA A 853 -12.15 -33.88 25.54
C ALA A 853 -12.21 -34.50 24.14
N GLU A 854 -11.45 -35.57 23.92
CA GLU A 854 -11.62 -36.45 22.77
C GLU A 854 -13.01 -37.12 22.86
N VAL A 855 -13.87 -36.84 21.88
CA VAL A 855 -15.11 -37.58 21.66
C VAL A 855 -14.91 -38.45 20.43
N THR A 856 -15.18 -39.75 20.57
CA THR A 856 -15.12 -40.71 19.47
C THR A 856 -16.16 -40.36 18.41
N GLY A 857 -15.71 -39.93 17.23
CA GLY A 857 -16.58 -39.61 16.11
C GLY A 857 -17.01 -40.86 15.34
N ASP A 858 -18.27 -41.29 15.54
CA ASP A 858 -19.10 -41.70 14.41
C ASP A 858 -19.76 -40.44 13.82
N GLY A 859 -19.95 -40.41 12.50
CA GLY A 859 -20.03 -39.14 11.76
C GLY A 859 -21.43 -38.54 11.55
N GLU A 860 -21.47 -37.21 11.39
CA GLU A 860 -22.44 -36.44 10.60
C GLU A 860 -21.81 -35.08 10.21
N GLU A 861 -22.20 -34.49 9.08
CA GLU A 861 -21.57 -33.28 8.52
C GLU A 861 -22.10 -31.96 9.11
N PRO A 862 -21.26 -30.93 9.35
CA PRO A 862 -21.70 -29.61 9.79
C PRO A 862 -21.88 -28.60 8.65
N ASP A 863 -23.10 -28.05 8.50
CA ASP A 863 -23.42 -26.95 7.59
C ASP A 863 -22.75 -25.61 7.96
N LEU A 864 -22.50 -24.76 6.96
CA LEU A 864 -21.95 -23.40 7.11
C LEU A 864 -23.02 -22.30 6.97
N PRO A 865 -23.32 -21.51 8.03
CA PRO A 865 -24.12 -20.28 7.92
C PRO A 865 -23.27 -19.06 7.46
N PRO A 866 -23.85 -18.09 6.72
CA PRO A 866 -23.09 -17.06 6.01
C PRO A 866 -22.79 -15.78 6.81
N GLU A 867 -21.76 -15.04 6.37
CA GLU A 867 -21.52 -13.65 6.79
C GLU A 867 -22.61 -12.68 6.31
N THR A 868 -23.04 -11.76 7.18
CA THR A 868 -23.58 -10.45 6.76
C THR A 868 -23.05 -9.33 7.68
N THR A 869 -23.04 -8.08 7.18
CA THR A 869 -22.18 -7.02 7.73
C THR A 869 -22.92 -5.84 8.39
N LYS A 870 -22.18 -5.13 9.26
CA LYS A 870 -22.20 -3.67 9.56
C LYS A 870 -23.07 -3.06 10.69
N PHE A 871 -22.46 -2.00 11.24
CA PHE A 871 -22.99 -0.76 11.86
C PHE A 871 -23.40 -0.66 13.35
N ILE A 872 -22.36 -0.43 14.18
CA ILE A 872 -22.20 0.74 15.08
C ILE A 872 -23.43 1.26 15.87
N LYS A 873 -23.35 1.20 17.22
CA LYS A 873 -23.52 2.40 18.09
C LYS A 873 -22.96 2.24 19.52
N LYS A 874 -22.63 3.39 20.13
CA LYS A 874 -22.00 3.53 21.46
C LYS A 874 -22.97 3.25 22.61
N LYS A 875 -22.45 2.72 23.74
CA LYS A 875 -22.70 3.29 25.09
C LYS A 875 -21.60 2.93 26.08
N GLN A 876 -21.37 3.80 27.07
CA GLN A 876 -20.45 3.58 28.20
C GLN A 876 -21.22 3.13 29.48
N PRO A 877 -20.53 2.63 30.53
CA PRO A 877 -21.12 1.73 31.52
C PRO A 877 -21.55 2.39 32.84
N SER A 878 -22.37 1.69 33.63
CA SER A 878 -22.49 1.95 35.08
C SER A 878 -22.99 0.79 35.94
N LYS A 879 -22.14 0.36 36.88
CA LYS A 879 -22.40 -0.12 38.26
C LYS A 879 -23.27 -1.38 38.54
N LYS A 880 -22.61 -2.29 39.28
CA LYS A 880 -23.15 -3.39 40.12
C LYS A 880 -24.21 -2.92 41.14
N VAL A 881 -25.18 -3.78 41.49
CA VAL A 881 -25.60 -4.11 42.88
C VAL A 881 -26.08 -5.60 42.88
N LYS A 882 -25.99 -6.29 44.03
CA LYS A 882 -26.48 -7.68 44.25
C LYS A 882 -28.01 -7.72 44.47
N LYS A 883 -28.67 -8.88 44.27
CA LYS A 883 -29.01 -9.84 45.36
C LYS A 883 -30.10 -10.88 44.96
N ASP A 884 -29.79 -12.14 45.28
CA ASP A 884 -30.62 -13.33 45.58
C ASP A 884 -32.04 -13.53 45.01
N LYS A 885 -32.14 -14.48 44.07
CA LYS A 885 -32.77 -15.82 44.20
C LYS A 885 -34.32 -16.02 44.26
N ASP A 886 -34.72 -17.12 43.59
CA ASP A 886 -35.90 -18.00 43.75
C ASP A 886 -37.17 -17.87 42.86
N SER A 887 -37.69 -19.07 42.53
CA SER A 887 -39.04 -19.47 42.07
C SER A 887 -39.69 -18.91 40.78
N LYS A 888 -39.52 -19.68 39.68
CA LYS A 888 -40.52 -20.57 39.02
C LYS A 888 -41.93 -20.05 38.59
N GLU A 889 -42.34 -20.54 37.40
CA GLU A 889 -43.71 -20.81 36.87
C GLU A 889 -44.51 -19.74 36.06
N LYS A 890 -44.69 -20.09 34.77
CA LYS A 890 -45.95 -20.23 34.01
C LYS A 890 -46.79 -19.02 33.51
N LYS A 891 -46.79 -18.94 32.16
CA LYS A 891 -47.95 -18.96 31.22
C LYS A 891 -48.92 -17.77 31.11
N GLU A 892 -49.26 -17.51 29.84
CA GLU A 892 -50.57 -17.10 29.30
C GLU A 892 -51.12 -15.69 29.61
N VAL A 893 -51.94 -15.07 28.75
CA VAL A 893 -51.98 -15.05 27.26
C VAL A 893 -52.93 -13.91 26.84
N SER A 894 -52.72 -13.34 25.64
CA SER A 894 -53.63 -12.36 25.01
C SER A 894 -53.77 -11.00 25.74
N LYS A 895 -54.38 -9.96 25.17
CA LYS A 895 -55.16 -9.87 23.92
C LYS A 895 -55.00 -8.49 23.28
N GLU A 896 -54.86 -8.47 21.96
CA GLU A 896 -55.13 -7.30 21.10
C GLU A 896 -56.67 -7.03 21.08
N PRO A 897 -57.20 -5.87 20.63
CA PRO A 897 -57.23 -5.64 19.18
C PRO A 897 -57.25 -4.17 18.68
N SER A 898 -56.98 -4.04 17.37
CA SER A 898 -57.68 -3.22 16.37
C SER A 898 -57.79 -1.67 16.49
N GLU A 899 -57.36 -1.02 15.39
CA GLU A 899 -58.09 0.04 14.65
C GLU A 899 -58.23 1.46 15.26
N SER A 900 -58.32 2.56 14.47
CA SER A 900 -58.15 2.78 13.01
C SER A 900 -57.91 4.29 12.70
N SER A 901 -57.62 4.62 11.42
CA SER A 901 -57.79 5.91 10.70
C SER A 901 -57.65 7.27 11.44
N VAL A 902 -56.67 8.15 11.16
CA VAL A 902 -56.36 8.93 9.91
C VAL A 902 -57.11 10.29 9.80
N LYS A 903 -56.35 11.37 9.49
CA LYS A 903 -56.75 12.78 9.18
C LYS A 903 -57.32 13.59 10.37
N GLU A 904 -57.38 14.93 10.37
CA GLU A 904 -57.03 16.00 9.38
C GLU A 904 -56.39 17.20 10.15
N GLU A 905 -55.29 17.81 9.69
CA GLU A 905 -55.16 19.13 9.00
C GLU A 905 -55.31 20.46 9.79
N ALA A 906 -54.57 21.46 9.27
CA ALA A 906 -54.81 22.92 9.29
C ALA A 906 -54.55 23.80 10.56
N GLY A 907 -53.90 24.95 10.30
CA GLY A 907 -53.86 26.15 11.18
C GLY A 907 -52.68 26.23 12.17
N GLY A 908 -51.97 27.35 12.34
CA GLY A 908 -52.07 28.66 11.66
C GLY A 908 -50.93 29.62 12.08
N ALA A 909 -50.75 30.72 11.35
CA ALA A 909 -49.62 31.65 11.49
C ALA A 909 -49.67 32.57 12.74
N GLY A 910 -48.55 33.23 13.08
CA GLY A 910 -48.53 34.36 14.02
C GLY A 910 -47.13 34.76 14.52
N GLU A 911 -46.61 35.90 14.06
CA GLU A 911 -45.38 36.53 14.59
C GLU A 911 -45.70 37.57 15.68
N THR A 912 -44.82 37.75 16.69
CA THR A 912 -44.01 38.98 16.92
C THR A 912 -43.56 39.22 18.38
N VAL A 913 -42.23 39.29 18.55
CA VAL A 913 -41.39 40.29 19.28
C VAL A 913 -41.80 40.87 20.66
N LYS A 914 -40.75 41.08 21.50
CA LYS A 914 -40.65 41.83 22.79
C LYS A 914 -40.83 40.96 24.06
N GLU A 915 -40.24 41.29 25.22
CA GLU A 915 -39.45 42.49 25.60
C GLU A 915 -38.27 42.13 26.53
N ALA A 916 -37.38 43.11 26.81
CA ALA A 916 -36.20 42.90 27.64
C ALA A 916 -36.41 43.30 29.11
N LYS A 917 -35.74 42.60 30.05
CA LYS A 917 -35.46 43.13 31.39
C LYS A 917 -34.14 42.62 31.95
N LYS A 918 -33.63 43.35 32.94
CA LYS A 918 -32.24 43.37 33.43
C LYS A 918 -32.26 43.58 34.95
N GLU A 919 -31.20 43.15 35.64
CA GLU A 919 -30.89 43.47 37.06
C GLU A 919 -31.76 42.71 38.12
N LYS A 920 -31.29 42.39 39.34
CA LYS A 920 -29.95 42.46 39.98
C LYS A 920 -29.90 41.69 41.33
N LYS A 921 -28.70 41.69 41.95
CA LYS A 921 -28.39 41.61 43.40
C LYS A 921 -28.56 40.23 44.08
N GLU A 922 -27.50 39.67 44.72
CA GLU A 922 -26.86 40.00 46.02
C GLU A 922 -27.66 39.42 47.23
N SER A 923 -27.08 39.02 48.38
CA SER A 923 -25.74 39.21 48.99
C SER A 923 -25.32 37.95 49.80
N SER A 924 -24.27 37.83 50.63
CA SER A 924 -23.34 38.79 51.29
C SER A 924 -22.07 38.12 51.88
N LYS A 925 -20.92 38.85 51.87
CA LYS A 925 -19.91 39.07 52.95
C LYS A 925 -19.28 37.86 53.69
N GLU A 926 -18.03 37.87 54.22
CA GLU A 926 -16.86 38.78 54.34
C GLU A 926 -15.62 37.88 54.69
N LYS A 927 -14.39 38.21 55.15
CA LYS A 927 -13.50 39.33 55.62
C LYS A 927 -12.05 38.70 55.67
N LYS A 928 -10.88 39.34 55.69
CA LYS A 928 -10.37 40.70 55.37
C LYS A 928 -8.82 40.69 55.33
N GLU A 929 -8.19 41.31 54.31
CA GLU A 929 -6.87 42.01 54.36
C GLU A 929 -5.55 41.25 54.72
N SER A 930 -4.35 41.74 54.39
CA SER A 930 -3.92 43.13 54.07
C SER A 930 -2.76 43.32 53.06
N LYS A 931 -2.86 44.38 52.22
CA LYS A 931 -1.80 45.31 51.70
C LYS A 931 -0.57 44.77 50.91
N SER A 932 0.05 45.51 49.97
CA SER A 932 -0.18 46.86 49.36
C SER A 932 0.55 47.01 48.00
N SER A 933 0.44 48.14 47.28
CA SER A 933 0.78 48.27 45.84
C SER A 933 1.27 49.64 45.34
N LYS A 934 2.10 49.63 44.27
CA LYS A 934 2.38 50.64 43.21
C LYS A 934 3.15 51.96 43.48
N GLU A 935 4.28 52.12 42.74
CA GLU A 935 4.71 53.25 41.85
C GLU A 935 4.79 54.73 42.37
N PRO A 936 5.42 55.73 41.68
CA PRO A 936 6.20 55.77 40.40
C PRO A 936 7.55 56.57 40.41
N LYS A 937 8.23 56.66 39.22
CA LYS A 937 9.07 57.77 38.65
C LYS A 937 10.33 58.37 39.34
N ASP A 938 11.39 58.65 38.56
CA ASP A 938 11.74 60.00 38.02
C ASP A 938 12.99 60.04 37.07
N GLU A 939 13.30 61.19 36.45
CA GLU A 939 14.41 61.43 35.49
C GLU A 939 15.53 62.35 36.02
N ALA A 940 16.78 62.24 35.54
CA ALA A 940 17.76 63.35 35.42
C ALA A 940 19.02 63.00 34.58
N LYS A 941 19.76 64.03 34.13
CA LYS A 941 21.08 63.93 33.45
C LYS A 941 22.20 64.62 34.26
N LYS A 942 23.45 64.29 33.91
CA LYS A 942 24.59 65.21 33.60
C LYS A 942 25.77 65.29 34.61
N GLU A 943 26.97 64.98 34.10
CA GLU A 943 28.34 65.46 34.48
C GLU A 943 28.87 65.26 35.93
N SER A 944 30.20 65.23 36.21
CA SER A 944 31.38 64.77 35.44
C SER A 944 32.66 64.75 36.32
N LYS A 945 33.67 63.90 35.97
CA LYS A 945 35.12 64.01 36.35
C LYS A 945 35.46 63.80 37.86
N LYS A 946 36.70 63.49 38.29
CA LYS A 946 38.02 63.35 37.61
C LYS A 946 39.02 62.44 38.41
N GLU A 947 39.91 61.72 37.69
CA GLU A 947 41.36 61.43 37.98
C GLU A 947 41.85 60.80 39.32
N SER A 948 43.05 60.18 39.42
CA SER A 948 44.19 59.88 38.50
C SER A 948 44.94 58.61 38.97
N SER A 949 45.67 57.76 38.21
CA SER A 949 46.26 57.70 36.84
C SER A 949 47.76 58.12 36.67
N SER A 950 48.70 57.17 36.73
CA SER A 950 50.15 57.34 36.37
C SER A 950 50.90 56.01 36.09
N THR A 951 51.97 55.86 35.28
CA THR A 951 52.27 56.29 33.86
C THR A 951 53.63 55.74 33.34
N SER A 952 53.94 55.98 32.04
CA SER A 952 55.25 55.93 31.31
C SER A 952 55.55 54.67 30.45
N SER A 953 56.26 54.69 29.29
CA SER A 953 56.68 55.73 28.29
C SER A 953 57.42 55.07 27.08
N SER A 954 57.78 55.67 25.92
CA SER A 954 57.13 56.65 25.00
C SER A 954 57.95 56.90 23.69
N SER A 955 57.32 57.26 22.56
CA SER A 955 57.90 57.81 21.28
C SER A 955 58.65 56.81 20.33
N LYS A 956 58.90 57.04 19.01
CA LYS A 956 58.78 58.21 18.08
C LYS A 956 58.83 57.81 16.55
N GLU A 957 58.37 58.70 15.64
CA GLU A 957 58.70 58.88 14.17
C GLU A 957 58.12 58.03 12.98
N LYS A 958 57.42 58.75 12.05
CA LYS A 958 57.50 58.87 10.55
C LYS A 958 57.29 57.70 9.50
N LYS A 959 56.69 58.14 8.36
CA LYS A 959 56.68 57.62 6.94
C LYS A 959 55.86 56.33 6.64
N GLU A 960 54.92 56.36 5.67
CA GLU A 960 55.02 56.05 4.21
C GLU A 960 55.35 54.56 3.90
N SER A 961 54.74 53.84 2.94
CA SER A 961 53.67 54.14 1.97
C SER A 961 53.15 52.89 1.24
N SER A 962 51.85 52.79 0.89
CA SER A 962 51.23 51.96 -0.20
C SER A 962 51.50 50.42 -0.22
N LYS A 963 50.69 49.54 -0.83
CA LYS A 963 49.76 49.64 -1.97
C LYS A 963 48.92 48.33 -2.08
N GLU A 964 47.70 48.39 -2.66
CA GLU A 964 46.86 47.22 -3.10
C GLU A 964 46.40 46.24 -1.99
N LYS A 965 45.28 45.51 -2.04
CA LYS A 965 44.02 45.42 -2.84
C LYS A 965 42.89 45.21 -1.80
N LYS A 966 41.59 45.46 -2.03
CA LYS A 966 40.73 45.24 -3.21
C LYS A 966 39.51 46.19 -3.13
N LYS A 967 38.73 46.34 -4.21
CA LYS A 967 37.51 47.19 -4.24
C LYS A 967 36.36 46.58 -3.45
N ASP A 968 35.49 47.46 -2.95
CA ASP A 968 34.09 47.17 -2.65
C ASP A 968 33.14 47.67 -3.76
N LYS A 969 31.87 47.22 -3.69
CA LYS A 969 30.71 47.66 -4.49
C LYS A 969 30.23 49.06 -4.07
N GLU A 970 29.35 49.80 -4.75
CA GLU A 970 28.78 49.78 -6.12
C GLU A 970 28.23 51.20 -6.38
N LYS A 971 28.12 51.65 -7.65
CA LYS A 971 27.30 52.83 -7.96
C LYS A 971 26.84 52.90 -9.42
N GLU A 972 25.61 53.38 -9.59
CA GLU A 972 25.02 53.87 -10.85
C GLU A 972 24.90 52.87 -12.01
N GLY A 973 24.24 53.29 -13.09
CA GLY A 973 23.88 52.46 -14.24
C GLY A 973 23.63 53.30 -15.49
N LYS A 974 22.78 52.78 -16.40
CA LYS A 974 22.47 53.25 -17.77
C LYS A 974 23.56 52.99 -18.84
N GLU A 975 23.11 52.31 -19.91
CA GLU A 975 23.47 52.53 -21.34
C GLU A 975 24.93 52.18 -21.80
N THR A 976 25.22 51.54 -22.95
CA THR A 976 24.40 51.02 -24.09
C THR A 976 25.18 49.99 -24.93
N GLY A 977 24.49 49.14 -25.72
CA GLY A 977 25.04 48.19 -26.73
C GLY A 977 24.24 46.87 -26.72
N LYS A 978 23.72 46.28 -27.82
CA LYS A 978 24.35 45.80 -29.08
C LYS A 978 25.59 44.93 -28.84
N GLU A 979 25.73 43.69 -29.34
CA GLU A 979 24.88 42.73 -30.10
C GLU A 979 25.62 41.36 -30.08
N SER A 980 25.08 40.15 -30.35
CA SER A 980 23.74 39.65 -30.68
C SER A 980 23.65 38.13 -30.37
N GLY A 981 22.46 37.55 -30.13
CA GLY A 981 22.26 36.09 -29.99
C GLY A 981 20.77 35.71 -29.96
N ASP A 982 20.40 34.49 -30.38
CA ASP A 982 19.05 34.18 -30.88
C ASP A 982 18.26 33.08 -30.11
N LYS A 983 16.93 33.11 -30.25
CA LYS A 983 15.89 32.09 -29.95
C LYS A 983 15.71 31.53 -28.53
N LYS A 984 14.65 32.07 -27.89
CA LYS A 984 13.51 31.39 -27.22
C LYS A 984 13.66 29.90 -26.84
N VAL A 985 13.39 29.60 -25.56
CA VAL A 985 13.02 28.25 -25.06
C VAL A 985 11.68 28.29 -24.32
N ALA A 986 10.74 27.40 -24.66
CA ALA A 986 9.53 27.17 -23.87
C ALA A 986 8.88 25.79 -24.13
N LYS A 987 8.71 24.99 -23.05
CA LYS A 987 7.75 23.88 -22.85
C LYS A 987 7.53 22.82 -23.95
N LYS A 988 8.01 21.60 -23.69
CA LYS A 988 7.26 20.31 -23.78
C LYS A 988 8.09 19.20 -23.10
N SER A 989 7.60 18.56 -22.03
CA SER A 989 6.71 17.37 -21.97
C SER A 989 7.45 16.03 -22.14
N SER A 990 7.39 15.19 -21.11
CA SER A 990 8.05 13.88 -20.99
C SER A 990 7.43 12.77 -21.87
N VAL A 991 8.28 11.91 -22.43
CA VAL A 991 7.90 10.61 -23.03
C VAL A 991 8.91 9.54 -22.60
N LYS A 992 8.44 8.32 -22.30
CA LYS A 992 9.30 7.15 -22.03
C LYS A 992 9.79 6.53 -23.33
N VAL A 993 11.04 6.09 -23.38
CA VAL A 993 11.53 5.15 -24.40
C VAL A 993 11.68 3.76 -23.78
N LYS A 994 11.32 2.73 -24.53
CA LYS A 994 11.37 1.31 -24.15
C LYS A 994 12.16 0.59 -25.22
N GLU A 995 13.41 0.24 -24.94
CA GLU A 995 14.25 -0.45 -25.93
C GLU A 995 13.80 -1.90 -26.14
N LYS A 996 14.11 -2.41 -27.33
CA LYS A 996 13.49 -3.60 -27.92
C LYS A 996 14.56 -4.66 -28.16
N LYS A 997 14.48 -5.75 -27.39
CA LYS A 997 15.36 -6.92 -27.56
C LYS A 997 15.17 -7.49 -28.98
N LYS A 998 16.26 -7.89 -29.63
CA LYS A 998 16.27 -8.54 -30.95
C LYS A 998 17.02 -9.87 -30.82
N GLU A 999 16.48 -10.91 -31.44
CA GLU A 999 17.06 -12.24 -31.47
C GLU A 999 17.98 -12.44 -32.69
N THR A 1000 18.85 -13.43 -32.58
CA THR A 1000 19.69 -13.95 -33.67
C THR A 1000 19.89 -15.45 -33.45
N GLU A 1001 19.44 -16.27 -34.40
CA GLU A 1001 19.68 -17.71 -34.46
C GLU A 1001 21.08 -18.02 -35.01
N ALA A 1002 21.66 -19.15 -34.59
CA ALA A 1002 22.54 -19.99 -35.43
C ALA A 1002 22.90 -21.33 -34.75
N ALA A 1003 22.23 -22.42 -35.18
CA ALA A 1003 22.77 -23.74 -35.57
C ALA A 1003 23.74 -24.59 -34.70
N GLU A 1004 23.58 -25.92 -34.88
CA GLU A 1004 24.55 -27.03 -34.74
C GLU A 1004 25.18 -27.37 -33.37
N ALA A 1005 24.56 -28.34 -32.68
CA ALA A 1005 25.15 -29.68 -32.46
C ALA A 1005 24.06 -30.70 -32.06
#